data_AF-A0A397AJR2-F1
#
_entry.id   AF-A0A397AJR2-F1
#
_cell.length_a   1.000
_cell.length_b   1.000
_cell.length_c   1.000
_cell.angle_alpha   90.00
_cell.angle_beta   90.00
_cell.angle_gamma   90.00
#
_symmetry.space_group_name_H-M   'P 1'
#
loop_
_entity.id
_entity.type
_entity.pdbx_description
1 polymer ?
#
loop_
_entity_poly.entity_id
_entity_poly.type
_entity_poly.pdbx_seq_one_letter_code
_entity_poly.pdbx_strand_id
1 'polypeptide(L)'
;MQKANAKTKRSERLKKAKEQKESTADASWQIDDLLTMSDLSEENLLRSLHGRYDHDIIYTFVGPILISINPYRTIEGLYSDSTMDRYHSSNTGNKPHVFETMKSAYEELILSSATSPSDQSIIISGESGAGKTETTKVIMQYLARVTTSGHTNNGVVSLEQKVLDSNPLLESFGNAKTLRNDNSSRFGKFIEIQFDKHGKIAGAEIMNFLLEKTRIVTQSLDERNYHIFYQLLAGADDALKQRLHLTTPQDYEYLKHSGCFSLPAKYDEFNITTHCMSTIGISHDMQMHVFEMLAAILHLGNADFDVVAEHCVPSSAASTACLELVASLLQVPNDALQSALCTRQLFVGGKVIVQAQNAAQARDKRDALAKTIYSSLFMWLVTELNRTISQPAQKWGFIGVLDIYGFEKFDWNTFEQLCINFANEKLQRHFNQHMLEVEQDEYTREGIDWAHIRFQDNQSTLELLEGKPGGKPGVFIALDDVWRIKGDEANRKFVSYLHSTFGVTHHDSYIQPKVDAAFAFGIRHYAGDVIYDASGFNDKNNEDLNDDMKDLIKLSTNSWLPSMVDSNLQAVESISRRASNKPAAPNAVSRRPSENVAAAGGGDKKTRTLREISVGAQFRYQLQELMSKISRATPRYIRCLKPNEDKRPRTLDGAQCVRQLKYSGMMEAIQIRQKGFGLREDHDVFFYDYLALAPASEDIRELVSSISEMLNEGKDQWQMGSTKVFLKRSVAEKLKRLKVLRELSAVRTLQRWHKVLQRKSAAIVIQSAVRGWRAKKELGMLRSAAYTVMKMARGYAARSKYKKLVARHRLEVHHAIKLQAVARGYLVRRQDLLHPFAGLGPKELDARIHEIEQAIEVAASKKQFEVCSSLQKDLDATLDARRLVRTPKEVDAEIDQLVADMERLAAQKKFAECSVVQSKLAALQEFRLNMPEDLNELESHELDARIRSINEEIVKAMADRKFELCGQLQDKLDTLQQVRKTKQTPEELQAEVYTLNTALSQAMQSKEFDKCAQIQAQLDVVQSRLAKVTLHSPPPAPAVTAIVAPPATGGGNVRVAPGGVN
;
A
#
# COMPACT_ATOMS: atom_id res chain seq x y z
N MET A 1 -62.86 28.90 11.67
CA MET A 1 -61.82 28.12 12.41
C MET A 1 -60.72 27.52 11.52
N GLN A 2 -60.99 26.94 10.35
CA GLN A 2 -59.95 26.33 9.50
C GLN A 2 -58.90 27.32 8.94
N LYS A 3 -59.26 28.58 8.64
CA LYS A 3 -58.30 29.62 8.22
C LYS A 3 -57.37 30.10 9.36
N ALA A 4 -57.81 30.02 10.62
CA ALA A 4 -56.98 30.35 11.78
C ALA A 4 -55.92 29.25 12.00
N ASN A 5 -56.32 27.97 11.92
CA ASN A 5 -55.41 26.83 12.05
C ASN A 5 -54.32 26.78 10.95
N ALA A 6 -54.63 27.26 9.74
CA ALA A 6 -53.65 27.34 8.64
C ALA A 6 -52.59 28.45 8.87
N LYS A 7 -52.98 29.58 9.47
CA LYS A 7 -52.03 30.64 9.86
C LYS A 7 -51.13 30.21 11.01
N THR A 8 -51.66 29.50 12.01
CA THR A 8 -50.89 28.98 13.14
C THR A 8 -49.89 27.92 12.67
N LYS A 9 -50.29 26.96 11.82
CA LYS A 9 -49.37 25.97 11.25
C LYS A 9 -48.29 26.57 10.35
N ARG A 10 -48.58 27.65 9.63
CA ARG A 10 -47.59 28.38 8.82
C ARG A 10 -46.60 29.14 9.71
N SER A 11 -47.09 29.77 10.77
CA SER A 11 -46.25 30.46 11.77
C SER A 11 -45.35 29.47 12.52
N GLU A 12 -45.88 28.32 12.95
CA GLU A 12 -45.10 27.25 13.59
C GLU A 12 -44.09 26.60 12.64
N ARG A 13 -44.43 26.42 11.36
CA ARG A 13 -43.45 25.98 10.35
C ARG A 13 -42.36 27.00 10.10
N LEU A 14 -42.69 28.29 10.07
CA LEU A 14 -41.68 29.36 9.99
C LEU A 14 -40.83 29.41 11.26
N LYS A 15 -41.41 29.20 12.44
CA LYS A 15 -40.69 29.15 13.72
C LYS A 15 -39.76 27.94 13.78
N LYS A 16 -40.22 26.75 13.42
CA LYS A 16 -39.40 25.54 13.29
C LYS A 16 -38.33 25.65 12.21
N ALA A 17 -38.60 26.34 11.09
CA ALA A 17 -37.60 26.60 10.06
C ALA A 17 -36.56 27.63 10.54
N LYS A 18 -36.95 28.58 11.39
CA LYS A 18 -36.06 29.56 12.03
C LYS A 18 -35.20 28.92 13.12
N GLU A 19 -35.80 28.06 13.95
CA GLU A 19 -35.13 27.23 14.96
C GLU A 19 -34.22 26.18 14.31
N GLN A 20 -34.59 25.58 13.16
CA GLN A 20 -33.68 24.74 12.38
C GLN A 20 -32.53 25.54 11.78
N LYS A 21 -32.78 26.76 11.27
CA LYS A 21 -31.73 27.67 10.79
C LYS A 21 -30.77 28.10 11.90
N GLU A 22 -31.28 28.35 13.09
CA GLU A 22 -30.50 28.64 14.30
C GLU A 22 -29.74 27.40 14.79
N SER A 23 -30.31 26.18 14.70
CA SER A 23 -29.58 24.94 15.02
C SER A 23 -28.48 24.59 14.00
N THR A 24 -28.63 24.98 12.72
CA THR A 24 -27.55 24.86 11.73
C THR A 24 -26.45 25.91 11.90
N ALA A 25 -26.68 26.99 12.67
CA ALA A 25 -25.64 27.96 13.00
C ALA A 25 -24.58 27.39 13.96
N ASP A 26 -24.94 26.37 14.73
CA ASP A 26 -24.08 25.70 15.73
C ASP A 26 -23.08 24.69 15.13
N ALA A 27 -23.16 24.43 13.81
CA ALA A 27 -22.23 23.56 13.08
C ALA A 27 -21.18 24.33 12.26
N SER A 28 -21.14 25.66 12.35
CA SER A 28 -20.22 26.51 11.57
C SER A 28 -18.74 26.19 11.80
N TRP A 29 -18.37 25.67 12.98
CA TRP A 29 -17.00 25.26 13.30
C TRP A 29 -16.54 24.00 12.55
N GLN A 30 -17.45 23.20 11.98
CA GLN A 30 -17.10 22.01 11.17
C GLN A 30 -16.66 22.37 9.76
N ILE A 31 -16.71 23.66 9.39
CA ILE A 31 -16.37 24.13 8.05
C ILE A 31 -14.86 24.23 7.92
N ASP A 32 -14.30 23.34 7.10
CA ASP A 32 -12.86 23.24 6.89
C ASP A 32 -12.32 24.30 5.92
N ASP A 33 -13.11 24.70 4.93
CA ASP A 33 -12.79 25.83 4.04
C ASP A 33 -13.87 26.90 4.10
N LEU A 34 -13.49 28.10 4.52
CA LEU A 34 -14.41 29.22 4.71
C LEU A 34 -15.11 29.63 3.42
N LEU A 35 -14.53 29.36 2.24
CA LEU A 35 -15.20 29.62 0.96
C LEU A 35 -16.46 28.76 0.73
N THR A 36 -16.67 27.72 1.52
CA THR A 36 -17.89 26.90 1.47
C THR A 36 -19.05 27.49 2.29
N MET A 37 -18.79 28.55 3.07
CA MET A 37 -19.82 29.23 3.84
C MET A 37 -20.81 29.96 2.93
N SER A 38 -22.10 29.79 3.23
CA SER A 38 -23.18 30.46 2.48
C SER A 38 -23.26 31.97 2.72
N ASP A 39 -22.93 32.42 3.93
CA ASP A 39 -22.85 33.83 4.31
C ASP A 39 -21.52 34.10 5.02
N LEU A 40 -20.66 34.86 4.36
CA LEU A 40 -19.29 35.16 4.77
C LEU A 40 -19.17 36.62 5.23
N SER A 41 -20.11 37.03 6.07
CA SER A 41 -20.01 38.27 6.84
C SER A 41 -18.85 38.20 7.84
N GLU A 42 -18.32 39.36 8.21
CA GLU A 42 -17.26 39.49 9.23
C GLU A 42 -17.65 38.78 10.54
N GLU A 43 -18.93 38.87 10.93
CA GLU A 43 -19.46 38.23 12.12
C GLU A 43 -19.48 36.70 12.02
N ASN A 44 -19.90 36.13 10.88
CA ASN A 44 -19.92 34.68 10.68
C ASN A 44 -18.52 34.09 10.54
N LEU A 45 -17.61 34.81 9.88
CA LEU A 45 -16.20 34.44 9.80
C LEU A 45 -15.58 34.35 11.19
N LEU A 46 -15.77 35.41 12.00
CA LEU A 46 -15.29 35.44 13.38
C LEU A 46 -15.90 34.29 14.20
N ARG A 47 -17.21 34.09 14.12
CA ARG A 47 -17.92 33.03 14.85
C ARG A 47 -17.38 31.64 14.50
N SER A 48 -17.10 31.38 13.21
CA SER A 48 -16.52 30.12 12.75
C SER A 48 -15.10 29.92 13.29
N LEU A 49 -14.23 30.93 13.15
CA LEU A 49 -12.86 30.86 13.65
C LEU A 49 -12.80 30.70 15.17
N HIS A 50 -13.66 31.42 15.90
CA HIS A 50 -13.77 31.29 17.36
C HIS A 50 -14.23 29.89 17.75
N GLY A 51 -15.31 29.37 17.14
CA GLY A 51 -15.79 28.02 17.40
C GLY A 51 -14.76 26.95 17.08
N ARG A 52 -14.00 27.10 15.99
CA ARG A 52 -12.89 26.18 15.65
C ARG A 52 -11.77 26.24 16.69
N TYR A 53 -11.38 27.44 17.11
CA TYR A 53 -10.34 27.64 18.12
C TYR A 53 -10.71 27.02 19.48
N ASP A 54 -11.98 27.15 19.90
CA ASP A 54 -12.48 26.54 21.14
C ASP A 54 -12.43 25.00 21.12
N HIS A 55 -12.45 24.39 19.93
CA HIS A 55 -12.34 22.95 19.70
C HIS A 55 -10.91 22.49 19.37
N ASP A 56 -9.88 23.32 19.61
CA ASP A 56 -8.48 23.04 19.27
C ASP A 56 -8.19 22.86 17.76
N ILE A 57 -9.07 23.39 16.91
CA ILE A 57 -8.89 23.38 15.46
C ILE A 57 -8.27 24.72 15.03
N ILE A 58 -6.94 24.76 15.00
CA ILE A 58 -6.19 26.01 14.75
C ILE A 58 -5.99 26.33 13.26
N TYR A 59 -6.21 25.35 12.38
CA TYR A 59 -6.01 25.47 10.94
C TYR A 59 -7.33 25.56 10.21
N THR A 60 -7.44 26.50 9.28
CA THR A 60 -8.66 26.69 8.46
C THR A 60 -8.27 27.11 7.05
N PHE A 61 -8.86 26.49 6.02
CA PHE A 61 -8.62 26.90 4.64
C PHE A 61 -9.47 28.11 4.25
N VAL A 62 -8.91 28.89 3.34
CA VAL A 62 -9.58 29.93 2.56
C VAL A 62 -9.12 29.75 1.12
N GLY A 63 -9.73 28.80 0.41
CA GLY A 63 -9.24 28.37 -0.90
C GLY A 63 -7.77 27.91 -0.83
N PRO A 64 -6.84 28.55 -1.56
CA PRO A 64 -5.43 28.18 -1.54
C PRO A 64 -4.65 28.71 -0.31
N ILE A 65 -5.29 29.54 0.54
CA ILE A 65 -4.65 30.16 1.70
C ILE A 65 -4.96 29.32 2.94
N LEU A 66 -3.97 29.14 3.82
CA LEU A 66 -4.14 28.51 5.12
C LEU A 66 -4.09 29.55 6.24
N ILE A 67 -5.15 29.65 7.04
CA ILE A 67 -5.15 30.41 8.30
C ILE A 67 -4.63 29.50 9.41
N SER A 68 -3.73 30.02 10.24
CA SER A 68 -3.15 29.35 11.41
C SER A 68 -3.30 30.25 12.64
N ILE A 69 -4.08 29.85 13.64
CA ILE A 69 -4.26 30.64 14.88
C ILE A 69 -3.36 30.08 15.98
N ASN A 70 -2.52 30.91 16.60
CA ASN A 70 -1.60 30.44 17.64
C ASN A 70 -2.38 29.90 18.86
N PRO A 71 -2.21 28.63 19.27
CA PRO A 71 -2.90 28.09 20.45
C PRO A 71 -2.29 28.52 21.80
N TYR A 72 -1.07 29.07 21.82
CA TYR A 72 -0.26 29.31 23.03
C TYR A 72 -0.07 28.08 23.95
N ARG A 73 -0.32 26.87 23.41
CA ARG A 73 -0.11 25.59 24.07
C ARG A 73 0.15 24.49 23.06
N THR A 74 0.77 23.41 23.51
CA THR A 74 0.91 22.20 22.70
C THR A 74 -0.44 21.50 22.58
N ILE A 75 -0.80 21.09 21.36
CA ILE A 75 -1.97 20.26 21.08
C ILE A 75 -1.46 18.85 20.79
N GLU A 76 -1.88 17.87 21.60
CA GLU A 76 -1.41 16.49 21.51
C GLU A 76 -1.73 15.85 20.16
N GLY A 77 -0.77 15.15 19.58
CA GLY A 77 -0.94 14.40 18.32
C GLY A 77 -0.99 15.24 17.03
N LEU A 78 -1.12 16.57 17.13
CA LEU A 78 -1.25 17.48 15.98
C LEU A 78 -0.06 17.40 15.02
N TYR A 79 1.16 17.43 15.57
CA TYR A 79 2.42 17.36 14.81
C TYR A 79 3.15 16.02 14.97
N SER A 80 2.44 14.93 15.29
CA SER A 80 3.08 13.61 15.43
C SER A 80 3.46 13.02 14.07
N ASP A 81 4.49 12.17 14.05
CA ASP A 81 4.92 11.42 12.86
C ASP A 81 3.75 10.64 12.22
N SER A 82 2.90 10.03 13.06
CA SER A 82 1.70 9.32 12.61
C SER A 82 0.71 10.21 11.85
N THR A 83 0.64 11.49 12.21
CA THR A 83 -0.20 12.47 11.53
C THR A 83 0.45 12.90 10.22
N MET A 84 1.77 13.14 10.19
CA MET A 84 2.49 13.44 8.94
C MET A 84 2.30 12.33 7.90
N ASP A 85 2.48 11.07 8.30
CA ASP A 85 2.31 9.90 7.44
C ASP A 85 0.88 9.75 6.92
N ARG A 86 -0.12 10.04 7.76
CA ARG A 86 -1.54 10.03 7.39
C ARG A 86 -1.85 11.08 6.33
N TYR A 87 -1.33 12.30 6.51
CA TYR A 87 -1.51 13.37 5.54
C TYR A 87 -0.84 13.01 4.21
N HIS A 88 0.39 12.51 4.25
CA HIS A 88 1.15 12.17 3.03
C HIS A 88 0.54 11.00 2.24
N SER A 89 0.05 9.96 2.91
CA SER A 89 -0.50 8.75 2.26
C SER A 89 -1.94 8.89 1.74
N SER A 90 -2.69 9.89 2.19
CA SER A 90 -4.08 10.08 1.80
C SER A 90 -4.18 10.67 0.39
N ASN A 91 -4.78 9.94 -0.56
CA ASN A 91 -5.06 10.44 -1.92
C ASN A 91 -6.33 11.32 -2.02
N THR A 92 -7.07 11.46 -0.91
CA THR A 92 -8.29 12.27 -0.82
C THR A 92 -8.02 13.54 0.00
N GLY A 93 -8.61 14.67 -0.39
CA GLY A 93 -8.37 15.96 0.29
C GLY A 93 -8.50 15.86 1.81
N ASN A 94 -7.44 16.23 2.52
CA ASN A 94 -7.38 16.14 3.97
C ASN A 94 -7.98 17.38 4.65
N LYS A 95 -8.22 17.26 5.97
CA LYS A 95 -8.61 18.41 6.81
C LYS A 95 -7.54 19.52 6.77
N PRO A 96 -7.91 20.79 6.98
CA PRO A 96 -6.97 21.90 6.97
C PRO A 96 -5.81 21.67 7.92
N HIS A 97 -4.60 21.71 7.37
CA HIS A 97 -3.36 21.56 8.11
C HIS A 97 -2.20 22.05 7.26
N VAL A 98 -1.12 22.50 7.91
CA VAL A 98 0.11 22.89 7.22
C VAL A 98 0.69 21.74 6.37
N PHE A 99 0.52 20.50 6.83
CA PHE A 99 0.96 19.29 6.12
C PHE A 99 0.25 19.12 4.77
N GLU A 100 -1.04 19.46 4.67
CA GLU A 100 -1.75 19.38 3.39
C GLU A 100 -1.23 20.44 2.41
N THR A 101 -1.01 21.67 2.87
CA THR A 101 -0.39 22.72 2.06
C THR A 101 0.98 22.31 1.54
N MET A 102 1.79 21.68 2.39
CA MET A 102 3.12 21.19 2.03
C MET A 102 3.08 19.96 1.12
N LYS A 103 2.16 19.03 1.36
CA LYS A 103 1.93 17.86 0.50
C LYS A 103 1.65 18.32 -0.92
N SER A 104 0.67 19.20 -1.09
CA SER A 104 0.31 19.70 -2.41
C SER A 104 1.46 20.47 -3.08
N ALA A 105 2.27 21.22 -2.31
CA ALA A 105 3.46 21.90 -2.85
C ALA A 105 4.51 20.89 -3.34
N TYR A 106 4.77 19.86 -2.53
CA TYR A 106 5.70 18.79 -2.87
C TYR A 106 5.23 17.97 -4.06
N GLU A 107 3.95 17.57 -4.11
CA GLU A 107 3.36 16.85 -5.25
C GLU A 107 3.45 17.68 -6.53
N GLU A 108 3.15 18.98 -6.49
CA GLU A 108 3.26 19.86 -7.66
C GLU A 108 4.71 20.01 -8.15
N LEU A 109 5.67 20.10 -7.23
CA LEU A 109 7.10 20.11 -7.57
C LEU A 109 7.51 18.83 -8.30
N ILE A 110 7.10 17.65 -7.81
CA ILE A 110 7.53 16.34 -8.32
C ILE A 110 6.73 15.88 -9.55
N LEU A 111 5.44 16.17 -9.62
CA LEU A 111 4.53 15.76 -10.70
C LEU A 111 4.52 16.73 -11.88
N SER A 112 5.10 17.93 -11.74
CA SER A 112 5.28 18.85 -12.85
C SER A 112 6.11 18.20 -13.98
N SER A 113 5.76 18.53 -15.23
CA SER A 113 6.27 17.87 -16.46
C SER A 113 7.76 17.51 -16.39
N ALA A 114 8.14 16.32 -16.86
CA ALA A 114 9.49 15.74 -16.78
C ALA A 114 10.64 16.61 -17.34
N THR A 115 10.33 17.74 -17.99
CA THR A 115 11.26 18.69 -18.61
C THR A 115 11.68 19.86 -17.71
N SER A 116 10.90 20.27 -16.70
CA SER A 116 11.26 21.39 -15.82
C SER A 116 10.51 21.35 -14.48
N PRO A 117 11.17 21.66 -13.36
CA PRO A 117 10.52 21.74 -12.05
C PRO A 117 9.53 22.91 -11.98
N SER A 118 8.41 22.72 -11.28
CA SER A 118 7.58 23.81 -10.79
C SER A 118 8.06 24.21 -9.40
N ASP A 119 9.02 25.15 -9.33
CA ASP A 119 9.53 25.68 -8.07
C ASP A 119 8.38 26.24 -7.22
N GLN A 120 8.42 26.02 -5.90
CA GLN A 120 7.35 26.42 -4.98
C GLN A 120 7.86 27.45 -3.98
N SER A 121 7.01 28.38 -3.56
CA SER A 121 7.29 29.29 -2.46
C SER A 121 6.18 29.29 -1.42
N ILE A 122 6.53 29.07 -0.15
CA ILE A 122 5.63 29.12 1.00
C ILE A 122 5.89 30.43 1.73
N ILE A 123 4.91 31.32 1.69
CA ILE A 123 4.99 32.66 2.29
C ILE A 123 4.20 32.64 3.60
N ILE A 124 4.93 32.70 4.72
CA ILE A 124 4.35 32.71 6.06
C ILE A 124 4.35 34.16 6.56
N SER A 125 3.18 34.66 6.94
CA SER A 125 3.01 36.06 7.34
C SER A 125 2.03 36.20 8.49
N GLY A 126 2.13 37.31 9.21
CA GLY A 126 1.37 37.57 10.43
C GLY A 126 2.14 38.48 11.38
N GLU A 127 1.47 39.02 12.39
CA GLU A 127 2.10 39.90 13.39
C GLU A 127 3.17 39.15 14.22
N SER A 128 4.00 39.91 14.96
CA SER A 128 4.97 39.30 15.88
C SER A 128 4.25 38.48 16.97
N GLY A 129 4.74 37.27 17.23
CA GLY A 129 4.11 36.32 18.16
C GLY A 129 2.94 35.48 17.59
N ALA A 130 2.59 35.63 16.30
CA ALA A 130 1.52 34.86 15.67
C ALA A 130 1.88 33.37 15.37
N GLY A 131 3.14 32.95 15.57
CA GLY A 131 3.58 31.56 15.35
C GLY A 131 4.21 31.27 13.97
N LYS A 132 4.74 32.29 13.28
CA LYS A 132 5.41 32.15 11.97
C LYS A 132 6.59 31.18 12.02
N THR A 133 7.55 31.43 12.91
CA THR A 133 8.75 30.60 13.08
C THR A 133 8.43 29.16 13.51
N GLU A 134 7.40 28.96 14.32
CA GLU A 134 6.92 27.61 14.69
C GLU A 134 6.34 26.88 13.48
N THR A 135 5.55 27.58 12.66
CA THR A 135 5.02 27.04 11.40
C THR A 135 6.16 26.64 10.45
N THR A 136 7.22 27.45 10.35
CA THR A 136 8.44 27.12 9.59
C THR A 136 9.06 25.81 10.08
N LYS A 137 9.21 25.62 11.40
CA LYS A 137 9.76 24.37 11.98
C LYS A 137 8.92 23.16 11.63
N VAL A 138 7.60 23.27 11.75
CA VAL A 138 6.66 22.18 11.42
C VAL A 138 6.73 21.81 9.93
N ILE A 139 6.86 22.80 9.04
CA ILE A 139 7.06 22.58 7.59
C ILE A 139 8.34 21.79 7.33
N MET A 140 9.44 22.21 7.95
CA MET A 140 10.74 21.55 7.80
C MET A 140 10.71 20.10 8.30
N GLN A 141 10.08 19.84 9.44
CA GLN A 141 9.90 18.48 9.99
C GLN A 141 9.08 17.59 9.05
N TYR A 142 8.00 18.13 8.48
CA TYR A 142 7.18 17.40 7.51
C TYR A 142 7.97 17.01 6.25
N LEU A 143 8.67 17.97 5.64
CA LEU A 143 9.48 17.70 4.46
C LEU A 143 10.59 16.68 4.74
N ALA A 144 11.24 16.80 5.90
CA ALA A 144 12.26 15.84 6.33
C ALA A 144 11.71 14.42 6.43
N ARG A 145 10.52 14.25 7.03
CA ARG A 145 9.86 12.94 7.21
C ARG A 145 9.45 12.32 5.86
N VAL A 146 8.92 13.14 4.95
CA VAL A 146 8.46 12.69 3.63
C VAL A 146 9.62 12.20 2.76
N THR A 147 10.77 12.87 2.80
CA THR A 147 11.93 12.52 1.95
C THR A 147 12.80 11.38 2.51
N THR A 148 12.74 11.11 3.82
CA THR A 148 13.53 10.05 4.48
C THR A 148 12.86 8.67 4.50
N SER A 149 11.60 8.54 4.05
CA SER A 149 10.77 7.32 4.15
C SER A 149 11.23 6.09 3.34
N GLY A 150 12.53 5.93 3.08
CA GLY A 150 13.09 4.78 2.38
C GLY A 150 14.40 4.20 2.91
N HIS A 151 15.18 4.86 3.77
CA HIS A 151 16.48 4.33 4.25
C HIS A 151 16.78 4.75 5.69
N THR A 152 16.82 3.79 6.62
CA THR A 152 17.41 3.96 7.95
C THR A 152 18.93 3.94 7.82
N ASN A 153 19.57 5.11 7.71
CA ASN A 153 21.03 5.18 7.71
C ASN A 153 21.57 5.23 9.15
N ASN A 154 22.55 4.37 9.40
CA ASN A 154 23.34 4.23 10.63
C ASN A 154 23.95 5.55 11.10
N GLY A 155 23.34 6.23 12.08
CA GLY A 155 24.00 7.19 12.97
C GLY A 155 24.57 8.48 12.35
N VAL A 156 24.47 8.69 11.04
CA VAL A 156 24.86 9.96 10.38
C VAL A 156 23.66 10.89 10.41
N VAL A 157 23.82 12.05 11.07
CA VAL A 157 22.82 13.13 11.10
C VAL A 157 22.45 13.49 9.66
N SER A 158 21.18 13.29 9.31
CA SER A 158 20.68 13.56 7.96
C SER A 158 20.77 15.06 7.65
N LEU A 159 20.90 15.43 6.38
CA LEU A 159 20.99 16.83 5.96
C LEU A 159 19.81 17.66 6.50
N GLU A 160 18.64 17.03 6.56
CA GLU A 160 17.40 17.59 7.07
C GLU A 160 17.47 17.90 8.57
N GLN A 161 18.04 16.98 9.35
CA GLN A 161 18.26 17.17 10.77
C GLN A 161 19.28 18.30 11.01
N LYS A 162 20.32 18.42 10.18
CA LYS A 162 21.27 19.55 10.25
C LYS A 162 20.61 20.91 10.01
N VAL A 163 19.69 21.01 9.05
CA VAL A 163 18.95 22.26 8.80
C VAL A 163 18.04 22.59 9.99
N LEU A 164 17.34 21.59 10.55
CA LEU A 164 16.50 21.78 11.74
C LEU A 164 17.31 22.18 12.98
N ASP A 165 18.43 21.48 13.23
CA ASP A 165 19.35 21.69 14.35
C ASP A 165 20.12 23.02 14.22
N SER A 166 20.15 23.64 13.04
CA SER A 166 20.77 24.96 12.86
C SER A 166 19.89 26.14 13.29
N ASN A 167 18.57 25.92 13.46
CA ASN A 167 17.67 27.02 13.83
C ASN A 167 17.98 27.64 15.21
N PRO A 168 18.24 26.86 16.29
CA PRO A 168 18.63 27.45 17.58
C PRO A 168 19.85 28.36 17.51
N LEU A 169 20.82 28.06 16.63
CA LEU A 169 21.98 28.92 16.40
C LEU A 169 21.56 30.27 15.79
N LEU A 170 20.74 30.25 14.74
CA LEU A 170 20.25 31.49 14.12
C LEU A 170 19.31 32.27 15.05
N GLU A 171 18.52 31.59 15.89
CA GLU A 171 17.69 32.24 16.91
C GLU A 171 18.55 32.89 17.99
N SER A 172 19.64 32.25 18.42
CA SER A 172 20.57 32.80 19.42
C SER A 172 21.19 34.14 18.97
N PHE A 173 21.68 34.20 17.72
CA PHE A 173 22.35 35.38 17.17
C PHE A 173 21.42 36.39 16.48
N GLY A 174 20.20 35.97 16.14
CA GLY A 174 19.30 36.74 15.28
C GLY A 174 17.95 37.08 15.91
N ASN A 175 17.63 36.51 17.08
CA ASN A 175 16.41 36.81 17.81
C ASN A 175 16.68 37.58 19.10
N ALA A 176 15.68 38.35 19.51
CA ALA A 176 15.71 39.12 20.73
C ALA A 176 14.30 39.19 21.37
N LYS A 177 14.29 39.58 22.65
CA LYS A 177 13.05 39.91 23.35
C LYS A 177 12.61 41.31 22.93
N THR A 178 11.37 41.43 22.47
CA THR A 178 10.67 42.70 22.25
C THR A 178 9.48 42.83 23.21
N LEU A 179 8.83 44.00 23.24
CA LEU A 179 7.63 44.21 24.06
C LEU A 179 6.51 43.19 23.78
N ARG A 180 6.42 42.66 22.56
CA ARG A 180 5.32 41.78 22.13
C ARG A 180 5.68 40.30 22.10
N ASN A 181 6.96 39.95 21.97
CA ASN A 181 7.41 38.57 21.79
C ASN A 181 8.78 38.35 22.44
N ASP A 182 8.92 37.25 23.18
CA ASP A 182 10.13 36.95 23.94
C ASP A 182 11.27 36.38 23.07
N ASN A 183 10.91 35.82 21.91
CA ASN A 183 11.83 35.26 20.92
C ASN A 183 11.44 35.76 19.53
N SER A 184 11.59 37.07 19.30
CA SER A 184 11.25 37.71 18.03
C SER A 184 12.44 37.68 17.08
N SER A 185 12.28 37.11 15.89
CA SER A 185 13.26 37.26 14.81
C SER A 185 13.50 38.74 14.54
N ARG A 186 14.76 39.18 14.65
CA ARG A 186 15.29 40.47 14.20
C ARG A 186 16.20 40.30 12.95
N PHE A 187 15.99 39.13 12.33
CA PHE A 187 16.23 38.58 11.00
C PHE A 187 15.11 38.33 9.96
N GLY A 188 15.26 38.68 8.67
CA GLY A 188 14.47 38.06 7.60
C GLY A 188 15.15 36.79 7.11
N LYS A 189 14.43 35.66 7.03
CA LYS A 189 15.01 34.36 6.63
C LYS A 189 14.21 33.75 5.48
N PHE A 190 14.88 33.45 4.38
CA PHE A 190 14.35 32.59 3.33
C PHE A 190 15.16 31.29 3.28
N ILE A 191 14.51 30.17 3.55
CA ILE A 191 15.11 28.84 3.49
C ILE A 191 14.71 28.22 2.15
N GLU A 192 15.67 28.05 1.26
CA GLU A 192 15.52 27.34 0.00
C GLU A 192 15.86 25.86 0.21
N ILE A 193 14.88 24.97 0.16
CA ILE A 193 15.09 23.52 0.26
C ILE A 193 15.17 22.97 -1.15
N GLN A 194 16.30 22.38 -1.50
CA GLN A 194 16.63 21.94 -2.85
C GLN A 194 16.36 20.45 -2.97
N PHE A 195 15.64 20.07 -4.02
CA PHE A 195 15.26 18.69 -4.31
C PHE A 195 15.99 18.17 -5.53
N ASP A 196 16.34 16.89 -5.53
CA ASP A 196 16.80 16.18 -6.72
C ASP A 196 15.61 15.78 -7.63
N LYS A 197 15.92 15.24 -8.81
CA LYS A 197 14.93 14.76 -9.79
C LYS A 197 14.09 13.57 -9.29
N HIS A 198 14.45 12.96 -8.16
CA HIS A 198 13.75 11.84 -7.54
C HIS A 198 12.88 12.28 -6.35
N GLY A 199 12.86 13.58 -6.04
CA GLY A 199 12.12 14.16 -4.93
C GLY A 199 12.79 14.02 -3.57
N LYS A 200 14.08 13.69 -3.51
CA LYS A 200 14.84 13.72 -2.25
C LYS A 200 15.43 15.09 -2.01
N ILE A 201 15.61 15.45 -0.74
CA ILE A 201 16.32 16.68 -0.39
C ILE A 201 17.80 16.49 -0.74
N ALA A 202 18.27 17.31 -1.67
CA ALA A 202 19.66 17.33 -2.14
C ALA A 202 20.51 18.34 -1.34
N GLY A 203 19.91 19.47 -0.96
CA GLY A 203 20.61 20.60 -0.37
C GLY A 203 19.64 21.58 0.28
N ALA A 204 20.18 22.55 1.00
CA ALA A 204 19.45 23.74 1.41
C ALA A 204 20.33 25.00 1.27
N GLU A 205 19.69 26.16 1.17
CA GLU A 205 20.36 27.47 1.18
C GLU A 205 19.53 28.45 2.02
N ILE A 206 20.18 29.13 2.95
CA ILE A 206 19.56 30.14 3.80
C ILE A 206 20.02 31.50 3.32
N MET A 207 19.07 32.30 2.84
CA MET A 207 19.28 33.71 2.56
C MET A 207 18.74 34.54 3.72
N ASN A 208 19.59 35.37 4.30
CA ASN A 208 19.24 36.26 5.38
C ASN A 208 19.11 37.71 4.88
N PHE A 209 18.19 38.45 5.49
CA PHE A 209 17.87 39.82 5.11
C PHE A 209 17.79 40.71 6.36
N LEU A 210 18.37 41.90 6.26
CA LEU A 210 18.22 43.02 7.21
C LEU A 210 18.34 42.62 8.69
N LEU A 211 19.53 42.25 9.15
CA LEU A 211 19.80 42.14 10.59
C LEU A 211 19.63 43.53 11.25
N GLU A 212 18.88 43.61 12.35
CA GLU A 212 18.70 44.84 13.12
C GLU A 212 19.99 45.21 13.89
N LYS A 213 20.91 45.90 13.22
CA LYS A 213 22.24 46.24 13.78
C LYS A 213 22.17 47.20 14.96
N THR A 214 21.20 48.12 14.99
CA THR A 214 21.08 49.11 16.06
C THR A 214 20.77 48.47 17.41
N ARG A 215 20.13 47.30 17.43
CA ARG A 215 19.89 46.52 18.65
C ARG A 215 21.17 46.15 19.40
N ILE A 216 22.31 46.06 18.70
CA ILE A 216 23.60 45.69 19.28
C ILE A 216 24.05 46.72 20.32
N VAL A 217 23.78 48.00 20.06
CA VAL A 217 24.27 49.12 20.88
C VAL A 217 23.17 49.85 21.65
N THR A 218 21.92 49.77 21.18
CA THR A 218 20.76 50.47 21.77
C THR A 218 19.54 49.58 21.80
N GLN A 219 18.80 49.58 22.92
CA GLN A 219 17.53 48.85 23.06
C GLN A 219 16.47 49.72 23.74
N SER A 220 15.21 49.50 23.38
CA SER A 220 14.08 50.13 24.08
C SER A 220 13.90 49.54 25.48
N LEU A 221 13.20 50.28 26.35
CA LEU A 221 12.83 49.81 27.68
C LEU A 221 12.10 48.46 27.61
N ASP A 222 12.40 47.56 28.55
CA ASP A 222 11.89 46.18 28.64
C ASP A 222 12.22 45.22 27.48
N GLU A 223 12.96 45.66 26.47
CA GLU A 223 13.52 44.80 25.42
C GLU A 223 14.87 44.19 25.81
N ARG A 224 15.43 43.33 24.97
CA ARG A 224 16.80 42.82 25.13
C ARG A 224 17.63 43.00 23.87
N ASN A 225 18.95 42.92 24.05
CA ASN A 225 19.88 42.64 22.98
C ASN A 225 19.68 41.18 22.48
N TYR A 226 20.46 40.74 21.50
CA TYR A 226 20.40 39.36 20.98
C TYR A 226 20.64 38.32 22.08
N HIS A 227 19.96 37.18 21.97
CA HIS A 227 19.96 36.15 23.01
C HIS A 227 21.36 35.62 23.34
N ILE A 228 22.24 35.51 22.34
CA ILE A 228 23.61 35.01 22.51
C ILE A 228 24.39 35.70 23.62
N PHE A 229 24.24 37.03 23.81
CA PHE A 229 24.95 37.74 24.87
C PHE A 229 24.53 37.26 26.26
N TYR A 230 23.22 37.11 26.48
CA TYR A 230 22.69 36.62 27.76
C TYR A 230 22.97 35.13 27.96
N GLN A 231 22.92 34.34 26.88
CA GLN A 231 23.23 32.92 26.90
C GLN A 231 24.70 32.69 27.26
N LEU A 232 25.63 33.45 26.67
CA LEU A 232 27.06 33.39 27.01
C LEU A 232 27.30 33.74 28.49
N LEU A 233 26.72 34.85 28.99
CA LEU A 233 26.89 35.27 30.38
C LEU A 233 26.28 34.27 31.39
N ALA A 234 25.14 33.67 31.05
CA ALA A 234 24.47 32.72 31.94
C ALA A 234 25.11 31.32 31.88
N GLY A 235 25.41 30.82 30.68
CA GLY A 235 25.74 29.43 30.42
C GLY A 235 27.23 29.11 30.26
N ALA A 236 28.11 30.10 30.10
CA ALA A 236 29.56 29.86 30.11
C ALA A 236 30.02 29.31 31.46
N ASP A 237 30.97 28.37 31.42
CA ASP A 237 31.64 27.85 32.62
C ASP A 237 32.58 28.90 33.24
N ASP A 238 32.99 28.67 34.49
CA ASP A 238 33.81 29.63 35.23
C ASP A 238 35.16 29.87 34.55
N ALA A 239 35.71 28.85 33.87
CA ALA A 239 36.95 28.95 33.11
C ALA A 239 36.82 29.89 31.91
N LEU A 240 35.76 29.74 31.11
CA LEU A 240 35.48 30.61 29.95
C LEU A 240 35.16 32.03 30.41
N LYS A 241 34.39 32.20 31.50
CA LYS A 241 34.09 33.51 32.08
C LYS A 241 35.35 34.23 32.55
N GLN A 242 36.25 33.53 33.25
CA GLN A 242 37.53 34.11 33.67
C GLN A 242 38.41 34.48 32.48
N ARG A 243 38.50 33.62 31.46
CA ARG A 243 39.29 33.88 30.25
C ARG A 243 38.80 35.09 29.46
N LEU A 244 37.48 35.27 29.36
CA LEU A 244 36.85 36.35 28.61
C LEU A 244 36.54 37.59 29.47
N HIS A 245 36.92 37.56 30.75
CA HIS A 245 36.61 38.59 31.74
C HIS A 245 35.11 38.94 31.81
N LEU A 246 34.27 37.91 31.78
CA LEU A 246 32.81 38.06 31.78
C LEU A 246 32.24 38.12 33.19
N THR A 247 31.29 39.03 33.40
CA THR A 247 30.62 39.29 34.68
C THR A 247 29.10 39.15 34.54
N THR A 248 28.31 40.11 35.04
CA THR A 248 26.85 40.06 34.96
C THR A 248 26.31 40.95 33.84
N PRO A 249 25.11 40.69 33.30
CA PRO A 249 24.52 41.54 32.26
C PRO A 249 24.40 43.03 32.64
N GLN A 250 24.30 43.34 33.93
CA GLN A 250 24.19 44.71 34.45
C GLN A 250 25.49 45.51 34.27
N ASP A 251 26.63 44.83 34.15
CA ASP A 251 27.96 45.44 34.08
C ASP A 251 28.30 45.94 32.67
N TYR A 252 27.46 45.67 31.67
CA TYR A 252 27.70 46.01 30.26
C TYR A 252 26.74 47.08 29.75
N GLU A 253 27.28 48.18 29.21
CA GLU A 253 26.51 49.30 28.65
C GLU A 253 25.48 48.83 27.62
N TYR A 254 25.90 47.98 26.68
CA TYR A 254 25.06 47.44 25.62
C TYR A 254 23.96 46.46 26.08
N LEU A 255 23.91 46.10 27.37
CA LEU A 255 22.89 45.19 27.92
C LEU A 255 22.05 45.84 29.03
N LYS A 256 22.52 46.92 29.66
CA LYS A 256 21.88 47.51 30.85
C LYS A 256 20.76 48.50 30.57
N HIS A 257 20.75 49.15 29.41
CA HIS A 257 19.82 50.24 29.10
C HIS A 257 18.34 49.87 29.18
N SER A 258 17.97 48.65 28.83
CA SER A 258 16.57 48.24 28.78
C SER A 258 15.98 47.84 30.14
N GLY A 259 16.82 47.62 31.16
CA GLY A 259 16.40 47.11 32.47
C GLY A 259 15.92 45.66 32.50
N CYS A 260 15.95 44.95 31.36
CA CYS A 260 15.48 43.57 31.25
C CYS A 260 16.63 42.58 31.05
N PHE A 261 16.93 41.78 32.09
CA PHE A 261 18.10 40.88 32.09
C PHE A 261 17.75 39.39 31.98
N SER A 262 16.58 38.97 32.48
CA SER A 262 16.17 37.57 32.55
C SER A 262 14.88 37.31 31.76
N LEU A 263 14.81 36.15 31.10
CA LEU A 263 13.55 35.55 30.63
C LEU A 263 13.12 34.41 31.57
N PRO A 264 11.84 33.99 31.53
CA PRO A 264 11.40 32.77 32.19
C PRO A 264 12.31 31.60 31.82
N ALA A 265 12.88 30.93 32.82
CA ALA A 265 14.00 30.02 32.65
C ALA A 265 13.70 28.87 31.67
N LYS A 266 14.40 28.85 30.55
CA LYS A 266 14.71 27.62 29.81
C LYS A 266 16.12 27.22 30.21
N TYR A 267 16.25 26.03 30.80
CA TYR A 267 17.55 25.48 31.16
C TYR A 267 18.34 25.16 29.86
N ASP A 268 19.65 25.42 29.87
CA ASP A 268 20.64 24.88 28.91
C ASP A 268 20.76 25.53 27.50
N GLU A 269 20.23 26.74 27.28
CA GLU A 269 20.24 27.37 25.94
C GLU A 269 21.65 27.59 25.34
N PHE A 270 22.66 27.95 26.14
CA PHE A 270 24.02 28.15 25.64
C PHE A 270 24.66 26.86 25.14
N ASN A 271 24.47 25.75 25.88
CA ASN A 271 24.99 24.45 25.48
C ASN A 271 24.31 23.95 24.20
N ILE A 272 23.01 24.23 24.01
CA ILE A 272 22.33 23.97 22.75
C ILE A 272 23.01 24.75 21.61
N THR A 273 23.26 26.06 21.78
CA THR A 273 23.92 26.88 20.75
C THR A 273 25.33 26.36 20.41
N THR A 274 26.13 26.01 21.42
CA THR A 274 27.49 25.45 21.23
C THR A 274 27.46 24.08 20.55
N HIS A 275 26.47 23.24 20.90
CA HIS A 275 26.25 21.97 20.22
C HIS A 275 25.88 22.18 18.75
N CYS A 276 25.00 23.13 18.44
CA CYS A 276 24.65 23.48 17.06
C CYS A 276 25.87 23.95 16.26
N MET A 277 26.75 24.78 16.84
CA MET A 277 28.01 25.21 16.19
C MET A 277 28.88 24.00 15.83
N SER A 278 28.97 23.02 16.72
CA SER A 278 29.71 21.78 16.49
C SER A 278 29.08 20.93 15.37
N THR A 279 27.75 20.84 15.32
CA THR A 279 27.00 20.09 14.30
C THR A 279 27.17 20.67 12.89
N ILE A 280 27.28 21.99 12.76
CA ILE A 280 27.55 22.68 11.49
C ILE A 280 29.04 22.70 11.12
N GLY A 281 29.90 22.02 11.90
CA GLY A 281 31.31 21.85 11.60
C GLY A 281 32.23 23.00 12.04
N ILE A 282 31.77 23.88 12.93
CA ILE A 282 32.63 24.91 13.54
C ILE A 282 33.47 24.25 14.64
N SER A 283 34.80 24.29 14.48
CA SER A 283 35.74 23.72 15.46
C SER A 283 35.68 24.44 16.80
N HIS A 284 36.08 23.76 17.88
CA HIS A 284 36.13 24.35 19.22
C HIS A 284 37.02 25.61 19.27
N ASP A 285 38.15 25.61 18.55
CA ASP A 285 39.03 26.80 18.46
C ASP A 285 38.31 27.99 17.81
N MET A 286 37.53 27.73 16.75
CA MET A 286 36.75 28.78 16.10
C MET A 286 35.57 29.25 16.97
N GLN A 287 34.93 28.34 17.71
CA GLN A 287 33.90 28.71 18.70
C GLN A 287 34.48 29.66 19.76
N MET A 288 35.71 29.41 20.21
CA MET A 288 36.42 30.31 21.11
C MET A 288 36.62 31.70 20.49
N HIS A 289 37.02 31.80 19.22
CA HIS A 289 37.12 33.09 18.54
C HIS A 289 35.76 33.80 18.41
N VAL A 290 34.67 33.06 18.17
CA VAL A 290 33.31 33.62 18.19
C VAL A 290 32.98 34.23 19.56
N PHE A 291 33.29 33.52 20.65
CA PHE A 291 33.07 34.02 22.01
C PHE A 291 33.98 35.20 22.36
N GLU A 292 35.23 35.20 21.90
CA GLU A 292 36.17 36.32 22.02
C GLU A 292 35.63 37.60 21.33
N MET A 293 35.04 37.48 20.14
CA MET A 293 34.41 38.61 19.44
C MET A 293 33.17 39.14 20.18
N LEU A 294 32.34 38.25 20.72
CA LEU A 294 31.17 38.65 21.52
C LEU A 294 31.59 39.37 22.80
N ALA A 295 32.60 38.84 23.50
CA ALA A 295 33.17 39.49 24.68
C ALA A 295 33.80 40.84 24.33
N ALA A 296 34.52 40.94 23.21
CA ALA A 296 35.10 42.19 22.72
C ALA A 296 34.01 43.25 22.49
N ILE A 297 32.86 42.88 21.90
CA ILE A 297 31.73 43.79 21.71
C ILE A 297 31.18 44.29 23.06
N LEU A 298 30.98 43.39 24.03
CA LEU A 298 30.47 43.75 25.35
C LEU A 298 31.41 44.72 26.09
N HIS A 299 32.71 44.41 26.13
CA HIS A 299 33.72 45.26 26.77
C HIS A 299 33.93 46.58 26.02
N LEU A 300 33.82 46.58 24.70
CA LEU A 300 33.91 47.79 23.89
C LEU A 300 32.82 48.79 24.27
N GLY A 301 31.59 48.34 24.55
CA GLY A 301 30.49 49.22 24.97
C GLY A 301 30.74 49.96 26.29
N ASN A 302 31.58 49.41 27.17
CA ASN A 302 31.94 50.04 28.44
C ASN A 302 33.00 51.14 28.31
N ALA A 303 33.67 51.25 27.16
CA ALA A 303 34.62 52.32 26.91
C ALA A 303 33.89 53.65 26.66
N ASP A 304 34.27 54.69 27.40
CA ASP A 304 33.78 56.05 27.23
C ASP A 304 34.95 57.05 27.05
N PHE A 305 34.65 58.23 26.53
CA PHE A 305 35.64 59.18 26.02
C PHE A 305 35.38 60.61 26.50
N ASP A 306 36.47 61.34 26.76
CA ASP A 306 36.48 62.77 27.10
C ASP A 306 37.46 63.53 26.20
N VAL A 307 37.35 64.86 26.22
CA VAL A 307 38.26 65.75 25.49
C VAL A 307 39.18 66.45 26.49
N VAL A 308 40.48 66.15 26.41
CA VAL A 308 41.53 66.75 27.24
C VAL A 308 42.53 67.46 26.32
N ALA A 309 42.72 68.77 26.51
CA ALA A 309 43.63 69.59 25.71
C ALA A 309 43.43 69.43 24.18
N GLU A 310 42.18 69.51 23.71
CA GLU A 310 41.78 69.33 22.29
C GLU A 310 42.03 67.93 21.71
N HIS A 311 42.43 66.95 22.53
CA HIS A 311 42.57 65.56 22.14
C HIS A 311 41.49 64.69 22.77
N CYS A 312 40.87 63.81 21.98
CA CYS A 312 39.98 62.78 22.50
C CYS A 312 40.80 61.68 23.17
N VAL A 313 40.48 61.38 24.42
CA VAL A 313 41.14 60.34 25.22
C VAL A 313 40.09 59.51 25.96
N PRO A 314 40.41 58.27 26.40
CA PRO A 314 39.53 57.51 27.27
C PRO A 314 39.20 58.31 28.54
N SER A 315 37.92 58.31 28.95
CA SER A 315 37.42 59.14 30.06
C SER A 315 37.94 58.74 31.44
N SER A 316 38.40 57.50 31.61
CA SER A 316 38.83 56.98 32.90
C SER A 316 39.87 55.85 32.74
N ALA A 317 40.57 55.52 33.84
CA ALA A 317 41.45 54.36 33.88
C ALA A 317 40.69 53.05 33.60
N ALA A 318 39.40 52.97 33.95
CA ALA A 318 38.55 51.85 33.61
C ALA A 318 38.30 51.76 32.09
N SER A 319 38.04 52.90 31.43
CA SER A 319 37.90 52.97 29.96
C SER A 319 39.20 52.54 29.26
N THR A 320 40.36 52.94 29.76
CA THR A 320 41.67 52.50 29.23
C THR A 320 41.86 50.99 29.39
N ALA A 321 41.61 50.44 30.57
CA ALA A 321 41.69 49.00 30.82
C ALA A 321 40.71 48.20 29.94
N CYS A 322 39.50 48.73 29.70
CA CYS A 322 38.54 48.11 28.78
C CYS A 322 39.10 48.08 27.36
N LEU A 323 39.70 49.16 26.86
CA LEU A 323 40.29 49.19 25.52
C LEU A 323 41.54 48.31 25.39
N GLU A 324 42.33 48.15 26.46
CA GLU A 324 43.44 47.18 26.51
C GLU A 324 42.92 45.74 26.39
N LEU A 325 41.87 45.41 27.14
CA LEU A 325 41.23 44.11 27.05
C LEU A 325 40.63 43.87 25.66
N VAL A 326 39.90 44.84 25.10
CA VAL A 326 39.33 44.75 23.73
C VAL A 326 40.43 44.59 22.70
N ALA A 327 41.53 45.34 22.81
CA ALA A 327 42.69 45.18 21.91
C ALA A 327 43.28 43.77 21.98
N SER A 328 43.35 43.18 23.18
CA SER A 328 43.82 41.79 23.35
C SER A 328 42.86 40.76 22.73
N LEU A 329 41.54 40.93 22.88
CA LEU A 329 40.52 40.03 22.33
C LEU A 329 40.42 40.12 20.80
N LEU A 330 40.50 41.34 20.26
CA LEU A 330 40.58 41.58 18.81
C LEU A 330 41.97 41.25 18.24
N GLN A 331 42.96 41.04 19.11
CA GLN A 331 44.36 40.80 18.76
C GLN A 331 44.98 41.91 17.88
N VAL A 332 44.65 43.16 18.19
CA VAL A 332 45.18 44.37 17.54
C VAL A 332 46.06 45.16 18.52
N PRO A 333 47.00 45.99 18.03
CA PRO A 333 47.77 46.87 18.91
C PRO A 333 46.85 47.87 19.64
N ASN A 334 47.00 48.02 20.96
CA ASN A 334 46.16 48.92 21.76
C ASN A 334 46.27 50.38 21.30
N ASP A 335 47.50 50.86 21.02
CA ASP A 335 47.73 52.21 20.50
C ASP A 335 46.99 52.46 19.18
N ALA A 336 46.93 51.45 18.32
CA ALA A 336 46.21 51.53 17.04
C ALA A 336 44.69 51.60 17.26
N LEU A 337 44.15 50.81 18.20
CA LEU A 337 42.73 50.84 18.55
C LEU A 337 42.33 52.21 19.12
N GLN A 338 43.09 52.74 20.07
CA GLN A 338 42.84 54.06 20.64
C GLN A 338 42.95 55.16 19.58
N SER A 339 43.97 55.11 18.73
CA SER A 339 44.16 56.07 17.64
C SER A 339 43.00 56.04 16.63
N ALA A 340 42.53 54.85 16.24
CA ALA A 340 41.42 54.68 15.30
C ALA A 340 40.07 55.22 15.84
N LEU A 341 39.85 55.11 17.15
CA LEU A 341 38.67 55.64 17.84
C LEU A 341 38.76 57.16 18.05
N CYS A 342 39.89 57.66 18.53
CA CYS A 342 40.05 59.04 18.98
C CYS A 342 40.50 60.03 17.88
N THR A 343 41.04 59.53 16.76
CA THR A 343 41.52 60.37 15.64
C THR A 343 40.91 59.94 14.32
N ARG A 344 40.93 60.80 13.30
CA ARG A 344 40.50 60.48 11.94
C ARG A 344 41.57 60.89 10.95
N GLN A 345 41.95 60.00 10.04
CA GLN A 345 42.85 60.36 8.95
C GLN A 345 42.03 60.87 7.75
N LEU A 346 42.42 62.03 7.23
CA LEU A 346 41.80 62.68 6.07
C LEU A 346 42.83 62.81 4.96
N PHE A 347 42.54 62.24 3.80
CA PHE A 347 43.38 62.36 2.61
C PHE A 347 42.97 63.59 1.81
N VAL A 348 43.68 64.71 1.97
CA VAL A 348 43.40 65.97 1.27
C VAL A 348 44.60 66.34 0.40
N GLY A 349 44.39 66.36 -0.93
CA GLY A 349 45.41 66.79 -1.89
C GLY A 349 46.69 65.93 -1.89
N GLY A 350 46.59 64.63 -1.60
CA GLY A 350 47.73 63.69 -1.55
C GLY A 350 48.51 63.71 -0.23
N LYS A 351 48.07 64.46 0.79
CA LYS A 351 48.62 64.46 2.16
C LYS A 351 47.61 63.85 3.14
N VAL A 352 48.11 63.14 4.14
CA VAL A 352 47.30 62.59 5.25
C VAL A 352 47.27 63.62 6.38
N ILE A 353 46.09 64.13 6.70
CA ILE A 353 45.86 65.04 7.83
C ILE A 353 45.17 64.23 8.93
N VAL A 354 45.75 64.19 10.13
CA VAL A 354 45.15 63.52 11.29
C VAL A 354 44.35 64.56 12.08
N GLN A 355 43.04 64.35 12.21
CA GLN A 355 42.13 65.22 12.95
C GLN A 355 41.68 64.54 14.24
N ALA A 356 41.82 65.20 15.40
CA ALA A 356 41.25 64.73 16.65
C ALA A 356 39.71 64.70 16.59
N GLN A 357 39.10 63.63 17.10
CA GLN A 357 37.65 63.53 17.22
C GLN A 357 37.17 64.21 18.51
N ASN A 358 35.85 64.42 18.64
CA ASN A 358 35.23 64.73 19.93
C ASN A 358 34.68 63.45 20.59
N ALA A 359 34.26 63.54 21.85
CA ALA A 359 33.74 62.40 22.61
C ALA A 359 32.54 61.70 21.94
N ALA A 360 31.61 62.46 21.34
CA ALA A 360 30.45 61.91 20.65
C ALA A 360 30.86 61.12 19.39
N GLN A 361 31.76 61.67 18.57
CA GLN A 361 32.31 61.03 17.38
C GLN A 361 33.10 59.76 17.72
N ALA A 362 33.82 59.75 18.85
CA ALA A 362 34.51 58.55 19.33
C ALA A 362 33.52 57.46 19.77
N ARG A 363 32.43 57.82 20.45
CA ARG A 363 31.32 56.89 20.76
C ARG A 363 30.64 56.35 19.50
N ASP A 364 30.38 57.19 18.51
CA ASP A 364 29.81 56.74 17.22
C ASP A 364 30.75 55.75 16.52
N LYS A 365 32.06 56.00 16.55
CA LYS A 365 33.09 55.09 16.02
C LYS A 365 33.15 53.76 16.77
N ARG A 366 33.06 53.79 18.10
CA ARG A 366 32.98 52.60 18.96
C ARG A 366 31.76 51.75 18.61
N ASP A 367 30.60 52.38 18.49
CA ASP A 367 29.33 51.72 18.18
C ASP A 367 29.35 51.14 16.75
N ALA A 368 29.90 51.88 15.78
CA ALA A 368 30.07 51.41 14.42
C ALA A 368 30.97 50.16 14.35
N LEU A 369 32.08 50.14 15.09
CA LEU A 369 32.97 48.98 15.18
C LEU A 369 32.24 47.76 15.77
N ALA A 370 31.49 47.94 16.86
CA ALA A 370 30.70 46.88 17.48
C ALA A 370 29.67 46.28 16.49
N LYS A 371 28.94 47.14 15.77
CA LYS A 371 27.98 46.72 14.74
C LYS A 371 28.64 45.97 13.59
N THR A 372 29.80 46.42 13.13
CA THR A 372 30.52 45.76 12.02
C THR A 372 31.03 44.39 12.42
N ILE A 373 31.61 44.24 13.61
CA ILE A 373 32.09 42.94 14.10
C ILE A 373 30.93 41.96 14.21
N TYR A 374 29.83 42.35 14.88
CA TYR A 374 28.69 41.46 15.07
C TYR A 374 27.99 41.08 13.75
N SER A 375 27.76 42.06 12.87
CA SER A 375 27.10 41.78 11.58
C SER A 375 27.96 40.91 10.67
N SER A 376 29.28 41.10 10.67
CA SER A 376 30.21 40.23 9.93
C SER A 376 30.26 38.83 10.52
N LEU A 377 30.22 38.71 11.85
CA LEU A 377 30.11 37.43 12.55
C LEU A 377 28.82 36.69 12.21
N PHE A 378 27.68 37.38 12.21
CA PHE A 378 26.40 36.81 11.83
C PHE A 378 26.41 36.32 10.37
N MET A 379 26.91 37.13 9.43
CA MET A 379 27.04 36.75 8.02
C MET A 379 27.96 35.55 7.82
N TRP A 380 29.05 35.48 8.58
CA TRP A 380 29.97 34.35 8.53
C TRP A 380 29.32 33.07 9.06
N LEU A 381 28.56 33.13 10.16
CA LEU A 381 27.81 31.98 10.68
C LEU A 381 26.82 31.44 9.64
N VAL A 382 26.10 32.32 8.95
CA VAL A 382 25.19 31.93 7.86
C VAL A 382 25.95 31.31 6.69
N THR A 383 27.15 31.83 6.38
CA THR A 383 28.01 31.31 5.32
C THR A 383 28.53 29.90 5.65
N GLU A 384 29.00 29.67 6.88
CA GLU A 384 29.45 28.34 7.34
C GLU A 384 28.30 27.33 7.39
N LEU A 385 27.12 27.78 7.80
CA LEU A 385 25.92 26.97 7.75
C LEU A 385 25.62 26.55 6.31
N ASN A 386 25.56 27.50 5.37
CA ASN A 386 25.34 27.24 3.94
C ASN A 386 26.42 26.33 3.33
N ARG A 387 27.69 26.47 3.74
CA ARG A 387 28.79 25.59 3.30
C ARG A 387 28.54 24.13 3.67
N THR A 388 27.84 23.88 4.77
CA THR A 388 27.55 22.55 5.29
C THR A 388 26.29 21.93 4.69
N ILE A 389 25.29 22.75 4.36
CA ILE A 389 23.96 22.28 3.91
C ILE A 389 23.71 22.41 2.40
N SER A 390 24.49 23.22 1.68
CA SER A 390 24.24 23.51 0.25
C SER A 390 24.90 22.50 -0.69
N GLN A 391 24.15 21.99 -1.67
CA GLN A 391 24.65 21.12 -2.74
C GLN A 391 24.08 21.52 -4.11
N PRO A 392 24.53 22.66 -4.67
CA PRO A 392 23.91 23.25 -5.86
C PRO A 392 23.96 22.37 -7.11
N ALA A 393 24.95 21.46 -7.22
CA ALA A 393 25.12 20.57 -8.37
C ALA A 393 23.99 19.52 -8.51
N GLN A 394 23.26 19.22 -7.43
CA GLN A 394 22.20 18.20 -7.41
C GLN A 394 20.79 18.81 -7.46
N LYS A 395 20.68 20.13 -7.53
CA LYS A 395 19.41 20.86 -7.56
C LYS A 395 18.65 20.61 -8.86
N TRP A 396 17.49 19.96 -8.75
CA TRP A 396 16.48 19.89 -9.81
C TRP A 396 15.49 21.04 -9.66
N GLY A 397 14.81 21.15 -8.51
CA GLY A 397 13.89 22.23 -8.17
C GLY A 397 13.93 22.58 -6.68
N PHE A 398 13.15 23.57 -6.24
CA PHE A 398 13.16 23.96 -4.82
C PHE A 398 11.78 24.27 -4.23
N ILE A 399 11.69 24.14 -2.91
CA ILE A 399 10.62 24.72 -2.09
C ILE A 399 11.24 25.78 -1.20
N GLY A 400 10.89 27.05 -1.44
CA GLY A 400 11.36 28.18 -0.66
C GLY A 400 10.40 28.50 0.48
N VAL A 401 10.86 28.55 1.72
CA VAL A 401 10.05 28.92 2.89
C VAL A 401 10.50 30.30 3.37
N LEU A 402 9.62 31.29 3.28
CA LEU A 402 9.87 32.64 3.74
C LEU A 402 9.32 32.83 5.17
N ASP A 403 10.22 33.09 6.11
CA ASP A 403 9.93 33.55 7.47
C ASP A 403 10.49 34.97 7.63
N ILE A 404 9.61 35.97 7.53
CA ILE A 404 9.97 37.38 7.64
C ILE A 404 9.25 38.02 8.83
N TYR A 405 9.79 39.15 9.31
CA TYR A 405 9.14 40.01 10.27
C TYR A 405 7.67 40.29 9.93
N GLY A 406 6.84 40.33 10.96
CA GLY A 406 5.50 40.91 10.81
C GLY A 406 5.58 42.42 10.66
N PHE A 407 4.48 43.02 10.23
CA PHE A 407 4.29 44.47 10.29
C PHE A 407 4.45 44.97 11.73
N GLU A 408 5.18 46.08 11.92
CA GLU A 408 5.48 46.65 13.24
C GLU A 408 4.93 48.08 13.36
N LYS A 409 4.18 48.31 14.44
CA LYS A 409 3.70 49.63 14.83
C LYS A 409 3.87 49.79 16.33
N PHE A 410 4.82 50.64 16.71
CA PHE A 410 5.12 51.03 18.09
C PHE A 410 4.73 52.49 18.32
N ASP A 411 4.83 52.93 19.58
CA ASP A 411 4.64 54.34 19.94
C ASP A 411 5.75 55.22 19.33
N TRP A 412 6.95 54.66 19.20
CA TRP A 412 8.12 55.28 18.59
C TRP A 412 8.67 54.36 17.49
N ASN A 413 8.59 54.79 16.23
CA ASN A 413 9.04 54.00 15.08
C ASN A 413 10.24 54.68 14.42
N THR A 414 11.34 53.94 14.21
CA THR A 414 12.57 54.46 13.62
C THR A 414 12.84 53.85 12.23
N PHE A 415 14.05 54.05 11.71
CA PHE A 415 14.46 53.62 10.36
C PHE A 415 14.27 52.11 10.13
N GLU A 416 14.46 51.31 11.17
CA GLU A 416 14.32 49.86 11.17
C GLU A 416 12.87 49.45 10.92
N GLN A 417 11.91 50.08 11.62
CA GLN A 417 10.49 49.86 11.38
C GLN A 417 10.09 50.29 9.97
N LEU A 418 10.67 51.37 9.44
CA LEU A 418 10.42 51.78 8.05
C LEU A 418 10.85 50.69 7.07
N CYS A 419 12.04 50.09 7.26
CA CYS A 419 12.52 48.98 6.43
C CYS A 419 11.62 47.73 6.59
N ILE A 420 11.27 47.34 7.81
CA ILE A 420 10.40 46.19 8.08
C ILE A 420 9.02 46.36 7.44
N ASN A 421 8.41 47.54 7.61
CA ASN A 421 7.09 47.85 7.07
C ASN A 421 7.14 47.96 5.55
N PHE A 422 8.21 48.47 4.96
CA PHE A 422 8.42 48.46 3.51
C PHE A 422 8.50 47.05 2.92
N ALA A 423 9.20 46.11 3.57
CA ALA A 423 9.20 44.71 3.13
C ALA A 423 7.80 44.08 3.20
N ASN A 424 7.06 44.33 4.29
CA ASN A 424 5.68 43.87 4.43
C ASN A 424 4.76 44.47 3.36
N GLU A 425 4.92 45.75 3.03
CA GLU A 425 4.19 46.43 1.96
C GLU A 425 4.42 45.74 0.60
N LYS A 426 5.68 45.39 0.30
CA LYS A 426 6.06 44.74 -0.96
C LYS A 426 5.55 43.30 -1.06
N LEU A 427 5.60 42.55 0.03
CA LEU A 427 5.01 41.21 0.11
C LEU A 427 3.49 41.25 -0.01
N GLN A 428 2.84 42.25 0.59
CA GLN A 428 1.40 42.43 0.44
C GLN A 428 1.02 42.80 -1.00
N ARG A 429 1.81 43.64 -1.68
CA ARG A 429 1.61 43.93 -3.11
C ARG A 429 1.69 42.67 -3.96
N HIS A 430 2.68 41.81 -3.70
CA HIS A 430 2.79 40.52 -4.38
C HIS A 430 1.61 39.59 -4.09
N PHE A 431 1.12 39.56 -2.84
CA PHE A 431 -0.09 38.85 -2.49
C PHE A 431 -1.30 39.37 -3.28
N ASN A 432 -1.53 40.69 -3.27
CA ASN A 432 -2.64 41.31 -4.00
C ASN A 432 -2.54 41.04 -5.51
N GLN A 433 -1.35 41.18 -6.09
CA GLN A 433 -1.11 40.91 -7.51
C GLN A 433 -1.41 39.44 -7.86
N HIS A 434 -0.86 38.48 -7.11
CA HIS A 434 -0.99 37.07 -7.43
C HIS A 434 -2.36 36.47 -7.05
N MET A 435 -2.97 36.93 -5.96
CA MET A 435 -4.26 36.41 -5.48
C MET A 435 -5.47 37.13 -6.05
N LEU A 436 -5.33 38.39 -6.48
CA LEU A 436 -6.45 39.23 -6.92
C LEU A 436 -6.29 39.69 -8.36
N GLU A 437 -5.19 40.34 -8.73
CA GLU A 437 -5.04 40.90 -10.09
C GLU A 437 -4.96 39.81 -11.16
N VAL A 438 -4.09 38.79 -10.97
CA VAL A 438 -3.92 37.69 -11.93
C VAL A 438 -5.22 36.92 -12.15
N GLU A 439 -6.04 36.74 -11.11
CA GLU A 439 -7.33 36.04 -11.21
C GLU A 439 -8.36 36.88 -11.99
N GLN A 440 -8.41 38.19 -11.73
CA GLN A 440 -9.30 39.12 -12.43
C GLN A 440 -8.89 39.33 -13.91
N ASP A 441 -7.58 39.37 -14.19
CA ASP A 441 -7.03 39.44 -15.55
C ASP A 441 -7.32 38.16 -16.34
N GLU A 442 -7.29 37.00 -15.68
CA GLU A 442 -7.70 35.73 -16.29
C GLU A 442 -9.17 35.77 -16.71
N TYR A 443 -10.07 36.18 -15.81
CA TYR A 443 -11.50 36.26 -16.13
C TYR A 443 -11.77 37.24 -17.28
N THR A 444 -11.05 38.36 -17.32
CA THR A 444 -11.15 39.33 -18.41
C THR A 444 -10.66 38.75 -19.73
N ARG A 445 -9.52 38.05 -19.73
CA ARG A 445 -8.94 37.40 -20.92
C ARG A 445 -9.81 36.27 -21.46
N GLU A 446 -10.43 35.52 -20.56
CA GLU A 446 -11.32 34.40 -20.88
C GLU A 446 -12.74 34.85 -21.24
N GLY A 447 -13.06 36.14 -21.12
CA GLY A 447 -14.37 36.69 -21.47
C GLY A 447 -15.49 36.26 -20.50
N ILE A 448 -15.15 36.00 -19.24
CA ILE A 448 -16.11 35.64 -18.19
C ILE A 448 -16.96 36.86 -17.83
N ASP A 449 -18.25 36.66 -17.60
CA ASP A 449 -19.16 37.68 -17.11
C ASP A 449 -19.02 37.79 -15.59
N TRP A 450 -18.18 38.73 -15.15
CA TRP A 450 -17.87 38.95 -13.74
C TRP A 450 -17.74 40.44 -13.43
N ALA A 451 -18.07 40.84 -12.19
CA ALA A 451 -17.97 42.22 -11.75
C ALA A 451 -16.61 42.51 -11.12
N HIS A 452 -15.87 43.48 -11.65
CA HIS A 452 -14.58 43.89 -11.11
C HIS A 452 -14.67 44.30 -9.63
N ILE A 453 -13.93 43.60 -8.76
CA ILE A 453 -13.96 43.86 -7.33
C ILE A 453 -12.82 44.80 -7.02
N ARG A 454 -13.18 46.02 -6.61
CA ARG A 454 -12.19 46.98 -6.12
C ARG A 454 -11.61 46.46 -4.82
N PHE A 455 -10.31 46.18 -4.82
CA PHE A 455 -9.53 45.92 -3.62
C PHE A 455 -8.63 47.12 -3.32
N GLN A 456 -8.10 47.19 -2.10
CA GLN A 456 -7.20 48.25 -1.69
C GLN A 456 -5.80 47.97 -2.27
N ASP A 457 -5.47 48.64 -3.38
CA ASP A 457 -4.13 48.60 -3.94
C ASP A 457 -3.17 49.46 -3.11
N ASN A 458 -2.01 48.90 -2.80
CA ASN A 458 -0.93 49.55 -2.06
C ASN A 458 0.23 50.00 -2.96
N GLN A 459 0.09 49.92 -4.29
CA GLN A 459 1.08 50.40 -5.25
C GLN A 459 1.45 51.88 -5.03
N SER A 460 0.49 52.74 -4.69
CA SER A 460 0.75 54.16 -4.38
C SER A 460 1.68 54.35 -3.18
N THR A 461 1.57 53.48 -2.17
CA THR A 461 2.45 53.50 -0.98
C THR A 461 3.86 53.03 -1.33
N LEU A 462 3.98 52.01 -2.18
CA LEU A 462 5.28 51.58 -2.70
C LEU A 462 5.95 52.64 -3.58
N GLU A 463 5.18 53.32 -4.44
CA GLU A 463 5.69 54.43 -5.25
C GLU A 463 6.19 55.60 -4.40
N LEU A 464 5.53 55.89 -3.27
CA LEU A 464 6.00 56.87 -2.28
C LEU A 464 7.34 56.45 -1.66
N LEU A 465 7.50 55.16 -1.32
CA LEU A 465 8.69 54.65 -0.66
C LEU A 465 9.89 54.51 -1.62
N GLU A 466 9.71 53.83 -2.75
CA GLU A 466 10.77 53.51 -3.71
C GLU A 466 11.03 54.63 -4.73
N GLY A 467 10.02 55.45 -5.02
CA GLY A 467 9.99 56.43 -6.10
C GLY A 467 9.39 55.87 -7.39
N LYS A 468 8.55 56.66 -8.07
CA LYS A 468 7.98 56.30 -9.38
C LYS A 468 9.03 56.46 -10.49
N PRO A 469 9.13 55.54 -11.48
CA PRO A 469 9.99 55.74 -12.65
C PRO A 469 9.66 57.07 -13.37
N GLY A 470 10.64 57.96 -13.47
CA GLY A 470 10.46 59.30 -14.05
C GLY A 470 9.70 60.32 -13.16
N GLY A 471 9.29 59.91 -11.95
CA GLY A 471 8.63 60.74 -10.95
C GLY A 471 9.59 61.37 -9.95
N LYS A 472 9.03 61.89 -8.85
CA LYS A 472 9.83 62.47 -7.76
C LYS A 472 10.54 61.35 -6.97
N PRO A 473 11.74 61.62 -6.40
CA PRO A 473 12.41 60.71 -5.47
C PRO A 473 11.48 60.25 -4.34
N GLY A 474 11.41 58.94 -4.11
CA GLY A 474 10.68 58.37 -2.98
C GLY A 474 11.44 58.52 -1.66
N VAL A 475 10.82 58.10 -0.55
CA VAL A 475 11.36 58.22 0.81
C VAL A 475 12.79 57.70 0.92
N PHE A 476 13.09 56.50 0.42
CA PHE A 476 14.45 55.94 0.51
C PHE A 476 15.46 56.72 -0.34
N ILE A 477 15.08 57.17 -1.53
CA ILE A 477 15.98 57.92 -2.42
C ILE A 477 16.26 59.31 -1.83
N ALA A 478 15.25 59.95 -1.24
CA ALA A 478 15.41 61.23 -0.57
C ALA A 478 16.33 61.13 0.65
N LEU A 479 16.25 60.02 1.40
CA LEU A 479 17.17 59.74 2.50
C LEU A 479 18.60 59.51 2.00
N ASP A 480 18.73 58.82 0.87
CA ASP A 480 20.02 58.59 0.21
C ASP A 480 20.65 59.87 -0.33
N ASP A 481 19.88 60.93 -0.60
CA ASP A 481 20.39 62.20 -1.14
C ASP A 481 20.95 63.14 -0.05
N VAL A 482 20.49 63.02 1.19
CA VAL A 482 20.97 63.86 2.31
C VAL A 482 22.30 63.38 2.94
N TRP A 483 22.90 62.32 2.41
CA TRP A 483 24.08 61.65 2.97
C TRP A 483 25.31 62.54 3.22
N ARG A 484 25.48 63.62 2.44
CA ARG A 484 26.62 64.55 2.59
C ARG A 484 26.49 65.47 3.80
N ILE A 485 25.28 65.58 4.34
CA ILE A 485 24.95 66.42 5.48
C ILE A 485 25.01 65.50 6.71
N LYS A 486 25.65 65.95 7.79
CA LYS A 486 25.80 65.16 9.02
C LYS A 486 24.90 65.70 10.13
N GLY A 487 24.53 64.81 11.05
CA GLY A 487 23.75 65.12 12.24
C GLY A 487 22.32 65.56 11.93
N ASP A 488 21.67 66.16 12.92
CA ASP A 488 20.24 66.51 12.90
C ASP A 488 19.81 67.37 11.72
N GLU A 489 20.70 68.20 11.17
CA GLU A 489 20.36 69.04 10.02
C GLU A 489 20.06 68.20 8.77
N ALA A 490 20.71 67.05 8.61
CA ALA A 490 20.42 66.11 7.52
C ALA A 490 18.99 65.55 7.66
N ASN A 491 18.64 65.10 8.87
CA ASN A 491 17.34 64.53 9.19
C ASN A 491 16.22 65.57 9.01
N ARG A 492 16.41 66.82 9.46
CA ARG A 492 15.45 67.93 9.24
C ARG A 492 15.26 68.25 7.77
N LYS A 493 16.36 68.31 6.98
CA LYS A 493 16.28 68.55 5.53
C LYS A 493 15.54 67.43 4.80
N PHE A 494 15.79 66.19 5.19
CA PHE A 494 15.06 65.02 4.68
C PHE A 494 13.56 65.14 4.94
N VAL A 495 13.15 65.39 6.19
CA VAL A 495 11.73 65.52 6.55
C VAL A 495 11.09 66.74 5.88
N SER A 496 11.79 67.87 5.82
CA SER A 496 11.34 69.07 5.10
C SER A 496 11.14 68.79 3.61
N TYR A 497 12.02 67.99 3.00
CA TYR A 497 11.85 67.55 1.62
C TYR A 497 10.58 66.70 1.47
N LEU A 498 10.33 65.74 2.36
CA LEU A 498 9.12 64.91 2.29
C LEU A 498 7.84 65.74 2.45
N HIS A 499 7.80 66.67 3.42
CA HIS A 499 6.65 67.55 3.63
C HIS A 499 6.38 68.47 2.43
N SER A 500 7.42 69.08 1.86
CA SER A 500 7.28 69.93 0.67
C SER A 500 6.91 69.15 -0.59
N THR A 501 7.37 67.90 -0.68
CA THR A 501 7.21 67.07 -1.87
C THR A 501 5.89 66.32 -1.92
N PHE A 502 5.47 65.77 -0.78
CA PHE A 502 4.33 64.86 -0.63
C PHE A 502 3.24 65.40 0.31
N GLY A 503 3.61 66.18 1.33
CA GLY A 503 2.67 66.83 2.24
C GLY A 503 1.86 67.93 1.55
N VAL A 504 2.54 68.86 0.86
CA VAL A 504 1.89 69.95 0.10
C VAL A 504 1.06 69.42 -1.07
N THR A 505 1.50 68.35 -1.73
CA THR A 505 0.74 67.73 -2.82
C THR A 505 -0.38 66.81 -2.34
N HIS A 506 -0.59 66.68 -1.03
CA HIS A 506 -1.58 65.79 -0.41
C HIS A 506 -1.55 64.36 -0.96
N HIS A 507 -0.37 63.72 -0.94
CA HIS A 507 -0.25 62.33 -1.40
C HIS A 507 -1.13 61.38 -0.55
N ASP A 508 -1.87 60.49 -1.22
CA ASP A 508 -2.85 59.57 -0.60
C ASP A 508 -2.27 58.56 0.38
N SER A 509 -0.95 58.42 0.43
CA SER A 509 -0.27 57.52 1.38
C SER A 509 0.67 58.24 2.34
N TYR A 510 0.78 59.57 2.25
CA TYR A 510 1.64 60.37 3.13
C TYR A 510 0.82 61.04 4.23
N ILE A 511 1.40 61.15 5.42
CA ILE A 511 0.85 61.87 6.56
C ILE A 511 1.88 62.90 6.99
N GLN A 512 1.47 64.16 7.06
CA GLN A 512 2.26 65.22 7.67
C GLN A 512 1.76 65.41 9.12
N PRO A 513 2.56 65.04 10.14
CA PRO A 513 2.20 65.25 11.53
C PRO A 513 2.04 66.73 11.85
N LYS A 514 1.06 67.07 12.71
CA LYS A 514 0.84 68.46 13.17
C LYS A 514 1.76 68.87 14.32
N VAL A 515 2.29 67.88 15.06
CA VAL A 515 3.20 68.03 16.20
C VAL A 515 4.55 67.41 15.81
N ASP A 516 5.66 68.01 16.23
CA ASP A 516 7.03 67.56 15.95
C ASP A 516 7.38 67.37 14.47
N ALA A 517 6.75 68.17 13.59
CA ALA A 517 6.90 68.11 12.13
C ALA A 517 8.34 68.33 11.61
N ALA A 518 9.28 68.75 12.46
CA ALA A 518 10.69 68.89 12.11
C ALA A 518 11.41 67.55 11.93
N PHE A 519 10.98 66.51 12.65
CA PHE A 519 11.58 65.17 12.61
C PHE A 519 10.56 64.06 12.36
N ALA A 520 9.26 64.32 12.53
CA ALA A 520 8.23 63.32 12.30
C ALA A 520 7.65 63.40 10.88
N PHE A 521 7.48 62.24 10.26
CA PHE A 521 6.66 62.04 9.06
C PHE A 521 5.86 60.74 9.20
N GLY A 522 4.75 60.61 8.48
CA GLY A 522 3.94 59.39 8.54
C GLY A 522 3.60 58.81 7.18
N ILE A 523 3.31 57.52 7.18
CA ILE A 523 2.92 56.75 6.01
C ILE A 523 1.65 55.98 6.34
N ARG A 524 0.68 56.02 5.44
CA ARG A 524 -0.51 55.16 5.47
C ARG A 524 -0.16 53.83 4.80
N HIS A 525 0.24 52.85 5.61
CA HIS A 525 0.52 51.50 5.14
C HIS A 525 -0.78 50.68 4.99
N TYR A 526 -0.69 49.54 4.30
CA TYR A 526 -1.83 48.62 4.18
C TYR A 526 -2.40 48.18 5.54
N ALA A 527 -1.53 48.05 6.55
CA ALA A 527 -1.91 47.63 7.91
C ALA A 527 -2.25 48.77 8.87
N GLY A 528 -2.20 50.02 8.38
CA GLY A 528 -2.59 51.22 9.13
C GLY A 528 -1.49 52.28 9.20
N ASP A 529 -1.86 53.41 9.79
CA ASP A 529 -1.02 54.61 9.82
C ASP A 529 0.14 54.45 10.80
N VAL A 530 1.36 54.74 10.35
CA VAL A 530 2.58 54.71 11.16
C VAL A 530 3.27 56.06 11.06
N ILE A 531 3.62 56.62 12.22
CA ILE A 531 4.43 57.84 12.34
C ILE A 531 5.86 57.42 12.68
N TYR A 532 6.81 57.90 11.88
CA TYR A 532 8.23 57.65 12.01
C TYR A 532 8.94 58.89 12.55
N ASP A 533 9.83 58.67 13.51
CA ASP A 533 10.77 59.68 14.00
C ASP A 533 12.07 59.59 13.18
N ALA A 534 12.33 60.60 12.36
CA ALA A 534 13.52 60.68 11.50
C ALA A 534 14.81 61.03 12.26
N SER A 535 14.75 61.21 13.58
CA SER A 535 15.93 61.44 14.41
C SER A 535 16.94 60.29 14.23
N GLY A 536 18.16 60.62 13.81
CA GLY A 536 19.21 59.65 13.52
C GLY A 536 19.02 58.79 12.25
N PHE A 537 18.04 59.07 11.38
CA PHE A 537 17.83 58.30 10.14
C PHE A 537 19.04 58.32 9.22
N ASN A 538 19.62 59.50 8.99
CA ASN A 538 20.78 59.65 8.11
C ASN A 538 22.00 58.89 8.65
N ASP A 539 22.21 58.92 9.97
CA ASP A 539 23.34 58.24 10.61
C ASP A 539 23.15 56.72 10.57
N LYS A 540 21.91 56.23 10.77
CA LYS A 540 21.54 54.82 10.59
C LYS A 540 21.58 54.34 9.13
N ASN A 541 21.39 55.23 8.16
CA ASN A 541 21.43 54.89 6.74
C ASN A 541 22.86 54.89 6.17
N ASN A 542 23.76 55.70 6.74
CA ASN A 542 25.16 55.84 6.33
C ASN A 542 26.12 55.14 7.32
N GLU A 543 25.81 53.90 7.71
CA GLU A 543 26.66 53.09 8.60
C GLU A 543 27.97 52.67 7.89
N ASP A 544 28.87 53.63 7.67
CA ASP A 544 30.17 53.44 7.05
C ASP A 544 31.26 53.20 8.10
N LEU A 545 32.02 52.12 7.93
CA LEU A 545 33.24 51.91 8.69
C LEU A 545 34.33 52.81 8.09
N ASN A 546 34.84 53.77 8.86
CA ASN A 546 35.91 54.66 8.39
C ASN A 546 37.15 53.85 7.97
N ASP A 547 37.93 54.35 7.01
CA ASP A 547 39.14 53.68 6.52
C ASP A 547 40.15 53.36 7.64
N ASP A 548 40.26 54.25 8.65
CA ASP A 548 41.09 54.02 9.85
C ASP A 548 40.71 52.72 10.60
N MET A 549 39.41 52.43 10.68
CA MET A 549 38.90 51.22 11.34
C MET A 549 39.08 49.99 10.45
N LYS A 550 38.93 50.13 9.12
CA LYS A 550 39.25 49.06 8.18
C LYS A 550 40.73 48.68 8.27
N ASP A 551 41.60 49.67 8.39
CA ASP A 551 43.05 49.45 8.53
C ASP A 551 43.42 48.88 9.89
N LEU A 552 42.76 49.31 10.98
CA LEU A 552 42.90 48.68 12.30
C LEU A 552 42.59 47.19 12.26
N ILE A 553 41.47 46.80 11.63
CA ILE A 553 41.07 45.39 11.54
C ILE A 553 42.14 44.57 10.81
N LYS A 554 42.78 45.12 9.76
CA LYS A 554 43.86 44.45 9.03
C LYS A 554 45.13 44.24 9.87
N LEU A 555 45.31 44.97 10.97
CA LEU A 555 46.44 44.81 11.89
C LEU A 555 46.25 43.65 12.89
N SER A 556 45.07 43.01 12.90
CA SER A 556 44.78 41.87 13.76
C SER A 556 45.73 40.70 13.47
N THR A 557 46.33 40.11 14.51
CA THR A 557 47.07 38.85 14.36
C THR A 557 46.16 37.65 14.18
N ASN A 558 44.88 37.77 14.57
CA ASN A 558 43.85 36.79 14.23
C ASN A 558 43.49 36.97 12.76
N SER A 559 43.94 36.06 11.88
CA SER A 559 43.68 36.12 10.44
C SER A 559 42.21 35.93 10.06
N TRP A 560 41.40 35.36 10.95
CA TRP A 560 39.97 35.15 10.71
C TRP A 560 39.17 36.45 10.77
N LEU A 561 39.47 37.36 11.71
CA LEU A 561 38.74 38.62 11.88
C LEU A 561 38.80 39.52 10.62
N PRO A 562 39.97 39.82 10.01
CA PRO A 562 40.05 40.54 8.75
C PRO A 562 39.31 39.83 7.62
N SER A 563 39.48 38.50 7.50
CA SER A 563 38.83 37.72 6.44
C SER A 563 37.31 37.78 6.53
N MET A 564 36.76 37.70 7.75
CA MET A 564 35.32 37.77 8.02
C MET A 564 34.74 39.13 7.64
N VAL A 565 35.42 40.22 8.05
CA VAL A 565 34.98 41.59 7.76
C VAL A 565 35.12 41.91 6.27
N ASP A 566 36.24 41.57 5.64
CA ASP A 566 36.46 41.80 4.20
C ASP A 566 35.45 41.03 3.35
N SER A 567 35.10 39.79 3.73
CA SER A 567 34.08 39.01 3.01
C SER A 567 32.71 39.69 3.05
N ASN A 568 32.32 40.23 4.22
CA ASN A 568 31.08 40.97 4.38
C ASN A 568 31.09 42.27 3.56
N LEU A 569 32.19 43.03 3.60
CA LEU A 569 32.36 44.25 2.81
C LEU A 569 32.32 43.97 1.30
N GLN A 570 32.97 42.91 0.83
CA GLN A 570 32.93 42.49 -0.58
C GLN A 570 31.52 42.04 -1.02
N ALA A 571 30.77 41.35 -0.16
CA ALA A 571 29.38 40.99 -0.43
C ALA A 571 28.53 42.26 -0.66
N VAL A 572 28.71 43.28 0.19
CA VAL A 572 28.06 44.60 0.05
C VAL A 572 28.51 45.35 -1.21
N GLU A 573 29.80 45.32 -1.55
CA GLU A 573 30.30 45.92 -2.80
C GLU A 573 29.77 45.21 -4.05
N SER A 574 29.59 43.90 -4.01
CA SER A 574 29.07 43.12 -5.14
C SER A 574 27.62 43.48 -5.46
N ILE A 575 26.79 43.66 -4.42
CA ILE A 575 25.44 44.23 -4.51
C ILE A 575 25.52 45.61 -5.16
N SER A 576 26.54 46.38 -4.80
CA SER A 576 26.73 47.73 -5.32
C SER A 576 27.03 47.78 -6.81
N ARG A 577 27.92 46.92 -7.30
CA ARG A 577 28.25 46.82 -8.73
C ARG A 577 27.05 46.35 -9.55
N ARG A 578 26.26 45.39 -9.04
CA ARG A 578 25.03 44.91 -9.70
C ARG A 578 23.93 45.96 -9.73
N ALA A 579 23.81 46.80 -8.70
CA ALA A 579 22.89 47.93 -8.69
C ALA A 579 23.25 49.02 -9.71
N SER A 580 24.55 49.24 -9.97
CA SER A 580 25.03 50.16 -11.01
C SER A 580 24.99 49.60 -12.44
N ASN A 581 25.13 48.29 -12.63
CA ASN A 581 25.07 47.62 -13.94
C ASN A 581 23.66 47.10 -14.26
N LYS A 582 22.70 48.01 -14.50
CA LYS A 582 21.48 47.63 -15.24
C LYS A 582 21.78 47.69 -16.75
N PRO A 583 21.42 46.67 -17.54
CA PRO A 583 21.25 46.87 -18.97
C PRO A 583 20.09 47.86 -19.14
N ALA A 584 20.32 48.91 -19.92
CA ALA A 584 19.29 49.87 -20.26
C ALA A 584 18.11 49.11 -20.91
N ALA A 585 16.95 49.10 -20.25
CA ALA A 585 15.70 48.91 -20.97
C ALA A 585 15.60 50.05 -22.00
N PRO A 586 15.10 49.83 -23.23
CA PRO A 586 15.26 50.78 -24.33
C PRO A 586 14.64 52.18 -24.16
N ASN A 587 14.05 52.53 -23.00
CA ASN A 587 13.38 53.82 -22.79
C ASN A 587 13.45 54.37 -21.34
N ALA A 588 14.40 53.92 -20.50
CA ALA A 588 14.57 54.51 -19.16
C ALA A 588 15.68 55.58 -19.16
N VAL A 589 15.30 56.86 -19.19
CA VAL A 589 16.22 58.01 -19.10
C VAL A 589 16.86 58.06 -17.71
N SER A 590 18.15 57.73 -17.65
CA SER A 590 19.00 57.95 -16.47
C SER A 590 19.23 59.45 -16.28
N ARG A 591 18.52 60.07 -15.34
CA ARG A 591 18.89 61.39 -14.79
C ARG A 591 19.88 61.21 -13.66
N ARG A 592 21.15 60.93 -13.99
CA ARG A 592 22.27 61.29 -13.11
C ARG A 592 22.95 62.53 -13.70
N PRO A 593 23.04 63.66 -12.98
CA PRO A 593 23.79 64.81 -13.46
C PRO A 593 25.30 64.50 -13.47
N SER A 594 25.87 64.47 -14.67
CA SER A 594 27.27 64.77 -15.05
C SER A 594 28.41 64.38 -14.09
N GLU A 595 29.08 63.26 -14.38
CA GLU A 595 30.53 63.10 -14.20
C GLU A 595 31.15 62.68 -15.55
N ASN A 596 31.20 63.62 -16.49
CA ASN A 596 32.05 63.52 -17.66
C ASN A 596 33.08 64.65 -17.58
N VAL A 597 34.25 64.35 -17.00
CA VAL A 597 35.46 65.13 -17.27
C VAL A 597 36.62 64.16 -17.56
N ALA A 598 36.97 64.12 -18.84
CA ALA A 598 38.26 63.82 -19.44
C ALA A 598 38.86 62.40 -19.30
N ALA A 599 38.82 61.68 -20.42
CA ALA A 599 39.86 60.74 -20.82
C ALA A 599 41.11 61.52 -21.29
N ALA A 600 42.26 61.25 -20.67
CA ALA A 600 43.60 61.25 -21.28
C ALA A 600 44.66 60.92 -20.20
N GLY A 601 45.47 59.89 -20.44
CA GLY A 601 46.70 59.63 -19.69
C GLY A 601 46.71 58.30 -18.94
N GLY A 602 47.44 57.32 -19.50
CA GLY A 602 47.78 56.08 -18.82
C GLY A 602 48.60 56.36 -17.56
N GLY A 603 48.26 55.64 -16.49
CA GLY A 603 48.92 55.67 -15.19
C GLY A 603 47.93 55.25 -14.12
N ASP A 604 48.26 54.19 -13.39
CA ASP A 604 47.56 53.74 -12.18
C ASP A 604 47.32 54.91 -11.22
N LYS A 605 46.14 55.52 -11.31
CA LYS A 605 45.60 56.42 -10.30
C LYS A 605 44.38 55.73 -9.74
N LYS A 606 44.47 55.27 -8.49
CA LYS A 606 43.34 54.88 -7.65
C LYS A 606 42.19 55.85 -7.90
N THR A 607 41.18 55.40 -8.63
CA THR A 607 39.99 56.17 -8.96
C THR A 607 39.30 56.58 -7.66
N ARG A 608 38.94 57.85 -7.58
CA ARG A 608 38.26 58.51 -6.46
C ARG A 608 37.03 57.69 -6.03
N THR A 609 36.89 57.52 -4.71
CA THR A 609 35.76 56.97 -3.93
C THR A 609 34.46 56.79 -4.71
N LEU A 610 34.23 55.57 -5.20
CA LEU A 610 32.89 55.05 -5.44
C LEU A 610 32.11 55.19 -4.14
N ARG A 611 30.98 55.90 -4.17
CA ARG A 611 30.01 55.96 -3.07
C ARG A 611 29.73 54.54 -2.55
N GLU A 612 30.00 54.30 -1.26
CA GLU A 612 29.53 53.10 -0.57
C GLU A 612 27.99 53.16 -0.48
N ILE A 613 27.32 52.03 -0.71
CA ILE A 613 25.85 52.00 -0.80
C ILE A 613 25.25 52.07 0.61
N SER A 614 24.25 52.95 0.79
CA SER A 614 23.51 53.11 2.03
C SER A 614 22.77 51.84 2.46
N VAL A 615 22.48 51.71 3.74
CA VAL A 615 21.74 50.56 4.30
C VAL A 615 20.38 50.40 3.62
N GLY A 616 19.66 51.51 3.39
CA GLY A 616 18.37 51.51 2.69
C GLY A 616 18.46 51.02 1.25
N ALA A 617 19.52 51.38 0.52
CA ALA A 617 19.73 50.92 -0.84
C ALA A 617 20.15 49.44 -0.91
N GLN A 618 21.01 48.97 0.01
CA GLN A 618 21.35 47.54 0.13
C GLN A 618 20.08 46.71 0.39
N PHE A 619 19.25 47.17 1.33
CA PHE A 619 18.00 46.49 1.68
C PHE A 619 17.02 46.42 0.51
N ARG A 620 16.81 47.53 -0.20
CA ARG A 620 15.95 47.55 -1.39
C ARG A 620 16.39 46.54 -2.45
N TYR A 621 17.70 46.40 -2.68
CA TYR A 621 18.24 45.45 -3.65
C TYR A 621 18.02 44.01 -3.20
N GLN A 622 18.38 43.69 -1.95
CA GLN A 622 18.17 42.36 -1.36
C GLN A 622 16.69 41.95 -1.39
N LEU A 623 15.81 42.89 -1.04
CA LEU A 623 14.37 42.66 -1.09
C LEU A 623 13.89 42.44 -2.54
N GLN A 624 14.43 43.18 -3.52
CA GLN A 624 14.11 42.95 -4.93
C GLN A 624 14.57 41.56 -5.41
N GLU A 625 15.74 41.10 -4.99
CA GLU A 625 16.24 39.75 -5.28
C GLU A 625 15.33 38.67 -4.69
N LEU A 626 14.91 38.84 -3.43
CA LEU A 626 13.94 37.98 -2.78
C LEU A 626 12.61 37.92 -3.55
N MET A 627 12.04 39.08 -3.90
CA MET A 627 10.79 39.12 -4.66
C MET A 627 10.93 38.46 -6.03
N SER A 628 12.06 38.62 -6.71
CA SER A 628 12.35 37.96 -7.99
C SER A 628 12.36 36.43 -7.87
N LYS A 629 12.98 35.90 -6.80
CA LYS A 629 12.96 34.45 -6.53
C LYS A 629 11.54 33.95 -6.24
N ILE A 630 10.78 34.68 -5.42
CA ILE A 630 9.41 34.31 -5.07
C ILE A 630 8.49 34.32 -6.30
N SER A 631 8.57 35.36 -7.14
CA SER A 631 7.70 35.49 -8.32
C SER A 631 8.00 34.48 -9.43
N ARG A 632 9.15 33.80 -9.40
CA ARG A 632 9.47 32.70 -10.32
C ARG A 632 8.88 31.36 -9.88
N ALA A 633 8.51 31.24 -8.60
CA ALA A 633 7.97 30.03 -8.00
C ALA A 633 6.45 30.17 -7.81
N THR A 634 5.72 29.06 -7.75
CA THR A 634 4.29 29.06 -7.42
C THR A 634 4.09 29.41 -5.94
N PRO A 635 3.44 30.54 -5.60
CA PRO A 635 3.33 30.98 -4.22
C PRO A 635 2.12 30.35 -3.52
N ARG A 636 2.34 29.93 -2.28
CA ARG A 636 1.33 29.41 -1.35
C ARG A 636 1.41 30.20 -0.06
N TYR A 637 0.27 30.62 0.46
CA TYR A 637 0.20 31.58 1.57
C TYR A 637 -0.29 30.92 2.85
N ILE A 638 0.44 31.14 3.94
CA ILE A 638 0.02 30.80 5.29
C ILE A 638 -0.08 32.10 6.10
N ARG A 639 -1.27 32.39 6.60
CA ARG A 639 -1.57 33.56 7.42
C ARG A 639 -1.69 33.14 8.88
N CYS A 640 -0.69 33.50 9.66
CA CYS A 640 -0.64 33.28 11.10
C CYS A 640 -1.36 34.42 11.83
N LEU A 641 -2.26 34.08 12.75
CA LEU A 641 -3.03 35.01 13.57
C LEU A 641 -2.69 34.87 15.04
N LYS A 642 -2.51 36.00 15.72
CA LYS A 642 -2.36 36.09 17.17
C LYS A 642 -3.75 36.16 17.82
N PRO A 643 -4.10 35.25 18.74
CA PRO A 643 -5.45 35.22 19.29
C PRO A 643 -5.70 36.28 20.37
N ASN A 644 -4.67 36.69 21.12
CA ASN A 644 -4.74 37.70 22.18
C ASN A 644 -3.35 38.26 22.51
N GLU A 645 -3.29 39.45 23.11
CA GLU A 645 -2.04 40.10 23.56
C GLU A 645 -1.46 39.49 24.84
N ASP A 646 -2.31 38.93 25.71
CA ASP A 646 -1.93 38.38 27.02
C ASP A 646 -1.15 37.05 26.95
N LYS A 647 -0.91 36.52 25.76
CA LYS A 647 -0.27 35.21 25.51
C LYS A 647 -1.00 34.05 26.22
N ARG A 648 -2.31 34.17 26.43
CA ARG A 648 -3.12 33.17 27.15
C ARG A 648 -3.67 32.10 26.20
N PRO A 649 -3.61 30.81 26.56
CA PRO A 649 -4.26 29.77 25.77
C PRO A 649 -5.79 29.87 25.85
N ARG A 650 -6.50 29.32 24.86
CA ARG A 650 -7.98 29.21 24.82
C ARG A 650 -8.75 30.54 24.95
N THR A 651 -8.10 31.65 24.61
CA THR A 651 -8.74 32.97 24.61
C THR A 651 -8.54 33.60 23.24
N LEU A 652 -9.63 33.95 22.55
CA LEU A 652 -9.57 34.62 21.25
C LEU A 652 -10.29 35.97 21.35
N ASP A 653 -9.53 37.06 21.21
CA ASP A 653 -10.08 38.41 21.10
C ASP A 653 -10.59 38.63 19.67
N GLY A 654 -11.91 38.66 19.54
CA GLY A 654 -12.55 38.83 18.24
C GLY A 654 -12.18 40.15 17.54
N ALA A 655 -12.03 41.24 18.29
CA ALA A 655 -11.71 42.54 17.72
C ALA A 655 -10.28 42.55 17.15
N GLN A 656 -9.34 41.90 17.82
CA GLN A 656 -7.97 41.73 17.32
C GLN A 656 -7.89 40.79 16.13
N CYS A 657 -8.62 39.67 16.17
CA CYS A 657 -8.64 38.72 15.06
C CYS A 657 -9.18 39.37 13.78
N VAL A 658 -10.27 40.11 13.87
CA VAL A 658 -10.83 40.90 12.77
C VAL A 658 -9.85 41.93 12.24
N ARG A 659 -9.17 42.65 13.15
CA ARG A 659 -8.20 43.68 12.77
C ARG A 659 -7.05 43.08 11.94
N GLN A 660 -6.50 41.95 12.39
CA GLN A 660 -5.47 41.22 11.67
C GLN A 660 -5.97 40.69 10.31
N LEU A 661 -7.20 40.20 10.22
CA LEU A 661 -7.80 39.74 8.96
C LEU A 661 -8.01 40.87 7.94
N LYS A 662 -8.44 42.05 8.41
CA LYS A 662 -8.60 43.25 7.57
C LYS A 662 -7.26 43.71 7.01
N TYR A 663 -6.29 43.92 7.89
CA TYR A 663 -5.00 44.42 7.47
C TYR A 663 -4.17 43.40 6.71
N SER A 664 -4.37 42.09 6.87
CA SER A 664 -3.71 41.10 6.00
C SER A 664 -4.29 41.00 4.58
N GLY A 665 -5.33 41.78 4.26
CA GLY A 665 -6.05 41.71 2.98
C GLY A 665 -6.85 40.42 2.80
N MET A 666 -7.09 39.68 3.90
CA MET A 666 -7.78 38.39 3.86
C MET A 666 -9.27 38.57 3.60
N MET A 667 -9.88 39.65 4.12
CA MET A 667 -11.31 39.92 3.91
C MET A 667 -11.63 40.13 2.42
N GLU A 668 -10.81 40.90 1.72
CA GLU A 668 -10.93 41.20 0.30
C GLU A 668 -10.65 39.95 -0.54
N ALA A 669 -9.60 39.19 -0.20
CA ALA A 669 -9.29 37.92 -0.86
C ALA A 669 -10.43 36.92 -0.74
N ILE A 670 -11.05 36.80 0.44
CA ILE A 670 -12.22 35.94 0.64
C ILE A 670 -13.40 36.40 -0.24
N GLN A 671 -13.69 37.70 -0.28
CA GLN A 671 -14.80 38.24 -1.07
C GLN A 671 -14.60 38.01 -2.58
N ILE A 672 -13.38 38.16 -3.09
CA ILE A 672 -13.04 37.90 -4.49
C ILE A 672 -13.25 36.44 -4.84
N ARG A 673 -12.75 35.53 -3.99
CA ARG A 673 -12.87 34.08 -4.22
C ARG A 673 -14.29 33.55 -4.06
N GLN A 674 -15.12 34.18 -3.22
CA GLN A 674 -16.52 33.80 -3.05
C GLN A 674 -17.38 34.19 -4.26
N LYS A 675 -17.16 35.41 -4.78
CA LYS A 675 -17.91 35.91 -5.95
C LYS A 675 -17.39 35.32 -7.26
N GLY A 676 -16.09 35.07 -7.34
CA GLY A 676 -15.41 34.49 -8.48
C GLY A 676 -15.62 32.98 -8.65
N PHE A 677 -14.96 32.44 -9.66
CA PHE A 677 -14.91 31.02 -9.99
C PHE A 677 -13.56 30.45 -9.59
N GLY A 678 -13.47 29.90 -8.37
CA GLY A 678 -12.21 29.44 -7.80
C GLY A 678 -11.61 28.19 -8.43
N LEU A 679 -12.34 27.46 -9.27
CA LEU A 679 -11.86 26.28 -10.00
C LEU A 679 -11.92 26.53 -11.50
N ARG A 680 -10.90 26.09 -12.22
CA ARG A 680 -10.81 26.18 -13.67
C ARG A 680 -10.21 24.91 -14.24
N GLU A 681 -10.78 24.43 -15.34
CA GLU A 681 -10.29 23.27 -16.08
C GLU A 681 -10.24 23.63 -17.57
N ASP A 682 -9.20 23.19 -18.27
CA ASP A 682 -9.11 23.37 -19.73
C ASP A 682 -10.27 22.61 -20.41
N HIS A 683 -10.77 23.14 -21.54
CA HIS A 683 -11.92 22.56 -22.24
C HIS A 683 -11.73 21.07 -22.53
N ASP A 684 -10.54 20.69 -22.97
CA ASP A 684 -10.19 19.32 -23.34
C ASP A 684 -10.29 18.37 -22.13
N VAL A 685 -9.67 18.79 -21.02
CA VAL A 685 -9.65 18.01 -19.76
C VAL A 685 -11.07 17.85 -19.23
N PHE A 686 -11.81 18.95 -19.13
CA PHE A 686 -13.19 18.95 -18.65
C PHE A 686 -14.08 18.06 -19.53
N PHE A 687 -13.92 18.14 -20.86
CA PHE A 687 -14.69 17.34 -21.80
C PHE A 687 -14.49 15.85 -21.54
N TYR A 688 -13.23 15.38 -21.56
CA TYR A 688 -12.95 13.96 -21.37
C TYR A 688 -13.28 13.46 -19.96
N ASP A 689 -13.12 14.30 -18.94
CA ASP A 689 -13.40 13.91 -17.56
C ASP A 689 -14.88 13.72 -17.25
N TYR A 690 -15.75 14.53 -17.88
CA TYR A 690 -17.19 14.54 -17.57
C TYR A 690 -18.09 14.04 -18.72
N LEU A 691 -17.53 13.66 -19.88
CA LEU A 691 -18.29 13.05 -20.99
C LEU A 691 -19.14 11.85 -20.55
N ALA A 692 -18.67 11.08 -19.57
CA ALA A 692 -19.42 9.93 -19.03
C ALA A 692 -20.79 10.31 -18.41
N LEU A 693 -20.97 11.57 -18.00
CA LEU A 693 -22.22 12.11 -17.47
C LEU A 693 -23.25 12.38 -18.58
N ALA A 694 -22.81 12.89 -19.73
CA ALA A 694 -23.64 13.11 -20.91
C ALA A 694 -22.94 12.56 -22.19
N PRO A 695 -23.03 11.23 -22.45
CA PRO A 695 -22.28 10.59 -23.52
C PRO A 695 -22.72 10.98 -24.94
N ALA A 696 -23.82 11.71 -25.07
CA ALA A 696 -24.38 12.14 -26.35
C ALA A 696 -23.82 13.49 -26.83
N SER A 697 -23.02 14.17 -26.01
CA SER A 697 -22.45 15.48 -26.35
C SER A 697 -21.24 15.33 -27.28
N GLU A 698 -21.25 16.03 -28.41
CA GLU A 698 -20.15 16.00 -29.38
C GLU A 698 -19.10 17.08 -29.11
N ASP A 699 -19.51 18.20 -28.51
CA ASP A 699 -18.63 19.31 -28.15
C ASP A 699 -18.77 19.74 -26.67
N ILE A 700 -17.82 20.57 -26.22
CA ILE A 700 -17.79 21.08 -24.85
C ILE A 700 -19.01 21.95 -24.51
N ARG A 701 -19.59 22.66 -25.49
CA ARG A 701 -20.76 23.53 -25.27
C ARG A 701 -22.02 22.70 -25.00
N GLU A 702 -22.25 21.67 -25.78
CA GLU A 702 -23.33 20.71 -25.61
C GLU A 702 -23.20 19.94 -24.29
N LEU A 703 -21.97 19.54 -23.94
CA LEU A 703 -21.69 18.88 -22.66
C LEU A 703 -22.06 19.78 -21.49
N VAL A 704 -21.59 21.03 -21.50
CA VAL A 704 -21.88 22.02 -20.46
C VAL A 704 -23.38 22.35 -20.40
N SER A 705 -24.06 22.45 -21.53
CA SER A 705 -25.51 22.69 -21.59
C SER A 705 -26.29 21.51 -21.00
N SER A 706 -25.96 20.28 -21.40
CA SER A 706 -26.63 19.06 -20.93
C SER A 706 -26.45 18.86 -19.43
N ILE A 707 -25.24 19.12 -18.93
CA ILE A 707 -24.93 19.07 -17.51
C ILE A 707 -25.63 20.21 -16.74
N SER A 708 -25.72 21.43 -17.32
CA SER A 708 -26.44 22.56 -16.71
C SER A 708 -27.91 22.21 -16.48
N GLU A 709 -28.56 21.62 -17.49
CA GLU A 709 -29.94 21.17 -17.40
C GLU A 709 -30.12 20.04 -16.37
N MET A 710 -29.18 19.09 -16.33
CA MET A 710 -29.19 17.99 -15.36
C MET A 710 -29.08 18.48 -13.92
N LEU A 711 -28.22 19.47 -13.67
CA LEU A 711 -27.99 20.03 -12.34
C LEU A 711 -28.98 21.14 -11.96
N ASN A 712 -29.68 21.71 -12.94
CA ASN A 712 -30.50 22.91 -12.80
C ASN A 712 -29.69 24.10 -12.23
N GLU A 713 -28.46 24.28 -12.72
CA GLU A 713 -27.54 25.34 -12.30
C GLU A 713 -27.25 26.29 -13.47
N GLY A 714 -27.33 27.59 -13.22
CA GLY A 714 -27.14 28.65 -14.22
C GLY A 714 -25.71 29.20 -14.28
N LYS A 715 -25.54 30.26 -15.09
CA LYS A 715 -24.26 30.96 -15.31
C LYS A 715 -23.62 31.55 -14.03
N ASP A 716 -24.38 31.69 -12.96
CA ASP A 716 -23.88 32.20 -11.67
C ASP A 716 -22.98 31.20 -10.93
N GLN A 717 -23.09 29.91 -11.24
CA GLN A 717 -22.33 28.84 -10.59
C GLN A 717 -21.16 28.34 -11.43
N TRP A 718 -21.23 28.50 -12.74
CA TRP A 718 -20.15 28.17 -13.67
C TRP A 718 -20.30 28.93 -14.97
N GLN A 719 -19.18 29.21 -15.62
CA GLN A 719 -19.13 29.89 -16.90
C GLN A 719 -18.09 29.27 -17.81
N MET A 720 -18.33 29.40 -19.12
CA MET A 720 -17.40 28.98 -20.15
C MET A 720 -16.59 30.18 -20.60
N GLY A 721 -15.27 30.07 -20.44
CA GLY A 721 -14.31 30.99 -21.03
C GLY A 721 -13.96 30.61 -22.48
N SER A 722 -13.00 31.34 -23.05
CA SER A 722 -12.50 31.09 -24.40
C SER A 722 -11.70 29.79 -24.49
N THR A 723 -10.97 29.40 -23.44
CA THR A 723 -10.14 28.18 -23.40
C THR A 723 -10.45 27.25 -22.23
N LYS A 724 -11.10 27.76 -21.17
CA LYS A 724 -11.35 27.03 -19.92
C LYS A 724 -12.80 27.05 -19.48
N VAL A 725 -13.19 26.08 -18.64
CA VAL A 725 -14.46 26.08 -17.91
C VAL A 725 -14.19 26.55 -16.48
N PHE A 726 -14.90 27.58 -16.05
CA PHE A 726 -14.79 28.20 -14.74
C PHE A 726 -15.94 27.75 -13.84
N LEU A 727 -15.62 27.17 -12.70
CA LEU A 727 -16.56 26.48 -11.82
C LEU A 727 -16.47 27.06 -10.41
N LYS A 728 -17.63 27.23 -9.76
CA LYS A 728 -17.67 27.32 -8.30
C LYS A 728 -17.51 25.93 -7.69
N ARG A 729 -16.96 25.89 -6.47
CA ARG A 729 -16.69 24.62 -5.77
C ARG A 729 -17.94 23.77 -5.58
N SER A 730 -19.09 24.40 -5.33
CA SER A 730 -20.40 23.76 -5.24
C SER A 730 -20.72 22.85 -6.44
N VAL A 731 -20.51 23.34 -7.66
CA VAL A 731 -20.78 22.60 -8.90
C VAL A 731 -19.68 21.56 -9.14
N ALA A 732 -18.41 21.92 -8.94
CA ALA A 732 -17.30 20.97 -9.13
C ALA A 732 -17.43 19.72 -8.23
N GLU A 733 -17.83 19.89 -6.97
CA GLU A 733 -18.08 18.76 -6.05
C GLU A 733 -19.28 17.91 -6.51
N LYS A 734 -20.37 18.54 -6.96
CA LYS A 734 -21.52 17.83 -7.53
C LYS A 734 -21.09 17.00 -8.74
N LEU A 735 -20.30 17.57 -9.65
CA LEU A 735 -19.80 16.89 -10.84
C LEU A 735 -18.91 15.70 -10.50
N LYS A 736 -17.92 15.88 -9.61
CA LYS A 736 -17.06 14.79 -9.14
C LYS A 736 -17.87 13.67 -8.50
N ARG A 737 -18.86 14.02 -7.66
CA ARG A 737 -19.74 13.03 -7.03
C ARG A 737 -20.58 12.28 -8.07
N LEU A 738 -21.14 12.97 -9.05
CA LEU A 738 -21.91 12.35 -10.13
C LEU A 738 -21.05 11.41 -10.98
N LYS A 739 -19.80 11.81 -11.28
CA LYS A 739 -18.83 10.97 -12.02
C LYS A 739 -18.60 9.65 -11.29
N VAL A 740 -18.27 9.70 -9.99
CA VAL A 740 -18.07 8.50 -9.16
C VAL A 740 -19.34 7.64 -9.11
N LEU A 741 -20.52 8.26 -8.94
CA LEU A 741 -21.78 7.52 -8.94
C LEU A 741 -22.07 6.83 -10.29
N ARG A 742 -21.73 7.49 -11.39
CA ARG A 742 -21.87 6.94 -12.75
C ARG A 742 -20.95 5.75 -12.96
N GLU A 743 -19.67 5.85 -12.57
CA GLU A 743 -18.71 4.75 -12.60
C GLU A 743 -19.19 3.55 -11.77
N LEU A 744 -19.63 3.79 -10.53
CA LEU A 744 -20.19 2.75 -9.66
C LEU A 744 -21.44 2.09 -10.27
N SER A 745 -22.29 2.87 -10.95
CA SER A 745 -23.48 2.34 -11.63
C SER A 745 -23.11 1.46 -12.84
N ALA A 746 -22.07 1.82 -13.58
CA ALA A 746 -21.56 1.03 -14.70
C ALA A 746 -20.99 -0.31 -14.21
N VAL A 747 -20.17 -0.29 -13.14
CA VAL A 747 -19.63 -1.50 -12.51
C VAL A 747 -20.75 -2.45 -12.07
N ARG A 748 -21.79 -1.93 -11.40
CA ARG A 748 -22.94 -2.76 -10.98
C ARG A 748 -23.68 -3.37 -12.17
N THR A 749 -23.78 -2.64 -13.29
CA THR A 749 -24.43 -3.14 -14.51
C THR A 749 -23.62 -4.27 -15.14
N LEU A 750 -22.30 -4.13 -15.25
CA LEU A 750 -21.39 -5.18 -15.74
C LEU A 750 -21.47 -6.44 -14.86
N GLN A 751 -21.45 -6.28 -13.54
CA GLN A 751 -21.57 -7.39 -12.59
C GLN A 751 -22.91 -8.13 -12.73
N ARG A 752 -24.03 -7.40 -12.92
CA ARG A 752 -25.34 -8.01 -13.19
C ARG A 752 -25.33 -8.80 -14.48
N TRP A 753 -24.78 -8.23 -15.55
CA TRP A 753 -24.72 -8.89 -16.86
C TRP A 753 -23.88 -10.18 -16.81
N HIS A 754 -22.73 -10.13 -16.13
CA HIS A 754 -21.92 -11.32 -15.89
C HIS A 754 -22.68 -12.42 -15.14
N LYS A 755 -23.44 -12.08 -14.09
CA LYS A 755 -24.30 -13.05 -13.37
C LYS A 755 -25.39 -13.65 -14.28
N VAL A 756 -25.97 -12.87 -15.19
CA VAL A 756 -26.95 -13.36 -16.17
C VAL A 756 -26.30 -14.36 -17.13
N LEU A 757 -25.11 -14.07 -17.64
CA LEU A 757 -24.36 -15.00 -18.50
C LEU A 757 -24.03 -16.30 -17.76
N GLN A 758 -23.59 -16.24 -16.51
CA GLN A 758 -23.34 -17.43 -15.69
C GLN A 758 -24.61 -18.28 -15.52
N ARG A 759 -25.76 -17.66 -15.23
CA ARG A 759 -27.05 -18.35 -15.13
C ARG A 759 -27.46 -19.01 -16.44
N LYS A 760 -27.25 -18.33 -17.58
CA LYS A 760 -27.54 -18.87 -18.91
C LYS A 760 -26.66 -20.10 -19.21
N SER A 761 -25.37 -20.03 -18.89
CA SER A 761 -24.45 -21.17 -19.02
C SER A 761 -24.89 -22.37 -18.16
N ALA A 762 -25.21 -22.15 -16.89
CA ALA A 762 -25.70 -23.19 -15.99
C ALA A 762 -27.02 -23.82 -16.49
N ALA A 763 -27.94 -23.01 -17.01
CA ALA A 763 -29.19 -23.50 -17.60
C ALA A 763 -28.94 -24.42 -18.81
N ILE A 764 -27.99 -24.07 -19.69
CA ILE A 764 -27.61 -24.91 -20.85
C ILE A 764 -27.05 -26.25 -20.39
N VAL A 765 -26.20 -26.27 -19.35
CA VAL A 765 -25.64 -27.51 -18.78
C VAL A 765 -26.73 -28.42 -18.19
N ILE A 766 -27.68 -27.85 -17.44
CA ILE A 766 -28.80 -28.63 -16.89
C ILE A 766 -29.69 -29.16 -18.02
N GLN A 767 -30.02 -28.32 -19.01
CA GLN A 767 -30.85 -28.71 -20.15
C GLN A 767 -30.21 -29.83 -20.97
N SER A 768 -28.89 -29.77 -21.21
CA SER A 768 -28.18 -30.83 -21.96
C SER A 768 -28.15 -32.15 -21.18
N ALA A 769 -27.93 -32.10 -19.87
CA ALA A 769 -27.98 -33.27 -19.00
C ALA A 769 -29.37 -33.94 -18.99
N VAL A 770 -30.44 -33.14 -18.83
CA VAL A 770 -31.82 -33.64 -18.83
C VAL A 770 -32.21 -34.22 -20.19
N ARG A 771 -31.86 -33.55 -21.30
CA ARG A 771 -32.08 -34.06 -22.66
C ARG A 771 -31.34 -35.38 -22.87
N GLY A 772 -30.10 -35.48 -22.41
CA GLY A 772 -29.30 -36.71 -22.46
C GLY A 772 -29.89 -37.85 -21.62
N TRP A 773 -30.35 -37.56 -20.39
CA TRP A 773 -31.02 -38.55 -19.55
C TRP A 773 -32.31 -39.07 -20.19
N ARG A 774 -33.15 -38.17 -20.73
CA ARG A 774 -34.39 -38.55 -21.41
C ARG A 774 -34.13 -39.47 -22.60
N ALA A 775 -33.16 -39.12 -23.45
CA ALA A 775 -32.75 -39.94 -24.60
C ALA A 775 -32.22 -41.32 -24.16
N LYS A 776 -31.39 -41.39 -23.11
CA LYS A 776 -30.91 -42.66 -22.55
C LYS A 776 -32.04 -43.54 -22.01
N LYS A 777 -33.01 -42.94 -21.31
CA LYS A 777 -34.19 -43.66 -20.78
C LYS A 777 -35.05 -44.21 -21.91
N GLU A 778 -35.31 -43.42 -22.94
CA GLU A 778 -36.09 -43.82 -24.11
C GLU A 778 -35.40 -44.97 -24.88
N LEU A 779 -34.09 -44.85 -25.12
CA LEU A 779 -33.30 -45.91 -25.73
C LEU A 779 -33.32 -47.21 -24.89
N GLY A 780 -33.25 -47.10 -23.57
CA GLY A 780 -33.36 -48.24 -22.65
C GLY A 780 -34.70 -48.96 -22.76
N MET A 781 -35.81 -48.21 -22.82
CA MET A 781 -37.15 -48.77 -23.02
C MET A 781 -37.28 -49.46 -24.38
N LEU A 782 -36.83 -48.82 -25.46
CA LEU A 782 -36.85 -49.39 -26.81
C LEU A 782 -36.01 -50.67 -26.91
N ARG A 783 -34.82 -50.69 -26.31
CA ARG A 783 -33.96 -51.89 -26.26
C ARG A 783 -34.65 -53.02 -25.48
N SER A 784 -35.20 -52.72 -24.31
CA SER A 784 -35.91 -53.73 -23.50
C SER A 784 -37.11 -54.32 -24.24
N ALA A 785 -37.90 -53.48 -24.92
CA ALA A 785 -39.00 -53.92 -25.77
C ALA A 785 -38.50 -54.80 -26.94
N ALA A 786 -37.46 -54.37 -27.65
CA ALA A 786 -36.86 -55.13 -28.75
C ALA A 786 -36.33 -56.50 -28.29
N TYR A 787 -35.61 -56.56 -27.15
CA TYR A 787 -35.14 -57.81 -26.58
C TYR A 787 -36.28 -58.74 -26.18
N THR A 788 -37.37 -58.19 -25.62
CA THR A 788 -38.55 -58.97 -25.24
C THR A 788 -39.22 -59.58 -26.47
N VAL A 789 -39.42 -58.78 -27.52
CA VAL A 789 -39.98 -59.26 -28.80
C VAL A 789 -39.08 -60.30 -29.43
N MET A 790 -37.77 -60.06 -29.51
CA MET A 790 -36.80 -61.03 -30.05
C MET A 790 -36.79 -62.34 -29.26
N LYS A 791 -36.84 -62.28 -27.92
CA LYS A 791 -36.93 -63.45 -27.05
C LYS A 791 -38.19 -64.26 -27.33
N MET A 792 -39.35 -63.60 -27.42
CA MET A 792 -40.63 -64.26 -27.70
C MET A 792 -40.65 -64.88 -29.11
N ALA A 793 -40.17 -64.16 -30.12
CA ALA A 793 -40.09 -64.63 -31.50
C ALA A 793 -39.17 -65.86 -31.64
N ARG A 794 -37.96 -65.79 -31.05
CA ARG A 794 -37.01 -66.92 -31.01
C ARG A 794 -37.62 -68.14 -30.30
N GLY A 795 -38.27 -67.93 -29.15
CA GLY A 795 -38.94 -68.98 -28.40
C GLY A 795 -40.13 -69.60 -29.16
N TYR A 796 -40.91 -68.80 -29.89
CA TYR A 796 -41.99 -69.29 -30.74
C TYR A 796 -41.44 -70.10 -31.93
N ALA A 797 -40.43 -69.59 -32.62
CA ALA A 797 -39.79 -70.28 -33.74
C ALA A 797 -39.21 -71.65 -33.33
N ALA A 798 -38.52 -71.71 -32.19
CA ALA A 798 -37.99 -72.96 -31.63
C ALA A 798 -39.10 -73.97 -31.31
N ARG A 799 -40.18 -73.54 -30.62
CA ARG A 799 -41.32 -74.39 -30.29
C ARG A 799 -42.09 -74.86 -31.54
N SER A 800 -42.24 -74.01 -32.54
CA SER A 800 -42.86 -74.37 -33.82
C SER A 800 -42.03 -75.42 -34.57
N LYS A 801 -40.70 -75.24 -34.62
CA LYS A 801 -39.78 -76.22 -35.22
C LYS A 801 -39.83 -77.56 -34.48
N TYR A 802 -39.86 -77.54 -33.14
CA TYR A 802 -40.00 -78.75 -32.32
C TYR A 802 -41.35 -79.45 -32.55
N LYS A 803 -42.48 -78.72 -32.56
CA LYS A 803 -43.80 -79.29 -32.87
C LYS A 803 -43.85 -79.95 -34.25
N LYS A 804 -43.25 -79.32 -35.27
CA LYS A 804 -43.13 -79.90 -36.62
C LYS A 804 -42.28 -81.17 -36.63
N LEU A 805 -41.19 -81.20 -35.86
CA LEU A 805 -40.34 -82.38 -35.71
C LEU A 805 -41.10 -83.52 -35.02
N VAL A 806 -41.79 -83.24 -33.91
CA VAL A 806 -42.62 -84.22 -33.19
C VAL A 806 -43.75 -84.75 -34.06
N ALA A 807 -44.40 -83.90 -34.86
CA ALA A 807 -45.44 -84.33 -35.80
C ALA A 807 -44.87 -85.25 -36.90
N ARG A 808 -43.70 -84.91 -37.46
CA ARG A 808 -42.97 -85.78 -38.40
C ARG A 808 -42.61 -87.11 -37.77
N HIS A 809 -42.03 -87.09 -36.57
CA HIS A 809 -41.68 -88.30 -35.85
C HIS A 809 -42.92 -89.13 -35.50
N ARG A 810 -44.06 -88.52 -35.14
CA ARG A 810 -45.32 -89.23 -34.94
C ARG A 810 -45.87 -89.85 -36.22
N LEU A 811 -45.73 -89.19 -37.37
CA LEU A 811 -46.09 -89.73 -38.68
C LEU A 811 -45.16 -90.88 -39.08
N GLU A 812 -43.86 -90.73 -38.88
CA GLU A 812 -42.86 -91.78 -39.09
C GLU A 812 -43.14 -92.98 -38.18
N VAL A 813 -43.42 -92.75 -36.90
CA VAL A 813 -43.83 -93.79 -35.95
C VAL A 813 -45.17 -94.39 -36.34
N HIS A 814 -46.15 -93.61 -36.84
CA HIS A 814 -47.43 -94.15 -37.31
C HIS A 814 -47.28 -95.00 -38.58
N HIS A 815 -46.43 -94.58 -39.52
CA HIS A 815 -46.05 -95.36 -40.70
C HIS A 815 -45.25 -96.60 -40.30
N ALA A 816 -44.33 -96.48 -39.35
CA ALA A 816 -43.60 -97.60 -38.79
C ALA A 816 -44.54 -98.56 -38.04
N ILE A 817 -45.54 -98.07 -37.30
CA ILE A 817 -46.57 -98.89 -36.64
C ILE A 817 -47.47 -99.55 -37.68
N LYS A 818 -47.86 -98.88 -38.77
CA LYS A 818 -48.61 -99.52 -39.87
C LYS A 818 -47.77 -100.58 -40.57
N LEU A 819 -46.51 -100.29 -40.87
CA LEU A 819 -45.56 -101.24 -41.45
C LEU A 819 -45.32 -102.41 -40.49
N GLN A 820 -45.17 -102.15 -39.20
CA GLN A 820 -45.06 -103.14 -38.14
C GLN A 820 -46.36 -103.91 -37.96
N ALA A 821 -47.55 -103.31 -38.14
CA ALA A 821 -48.82 -104.02 -38.05
C ALA A 821 -49.02 -104.95 -39.25
N VAL A 822 -48.59 -104.52 -40.45
CA VAL A 822 -48.55 -105.36 -41.66
C VAL A 822 -47.48 -106.45 -41.51
N ALA A 823 -46.29 -106.11 -41.01
CA ALA A 823 -45.19 -107.05 -40.78
C ALA A 823 -45.49 -108.03 -39.65
N ARG A 824 -46.10 -107.59 -38.54
CA ARG A 824 -46.60 -108.46 -37.44
C ARG A 824 -47.75 -109.31 -37.95
N GLY A 825 -48.68 -108.76 -38.72
CA GLY A 825 -49.72 -109.54 -39.39
C GLY A 825 -49.16 -110.56 -40.39
N TYR A 826 -48.01 -110.29 -41.02
CA TYR A 826 -47.32 -111.21 -41.91
C TYR A 826 -46.48 -112.25 -41.16
N LEU A 827 -45.80 -111.87 -40.07
CA LEU A 827 -44.97 -112.70 -39.21
C LEU A 827 -45.80 -113.65 -38.33
N VAL A 828 -46.91 -113.17 -37.76
CA VAL A 828 -47.90 -113.98 -37.02
C VAL A 828 -48.60 -114.99 -37.93
N ARG A 829 -48.67 -114.73 -39.25
CA ARG A 829 -49.16 -115.69 -40.26
C ARG A 829 -48.08 -116.67 -40.75
N ARG A 830 -46.81 -116.50 -40.37
CA ARG A 830 -45.67 -117.26 -40.91
C ARG A 830 -44.89 -118.04 -39.85
N GLN A 831 -45.05 -117.76 -38.55
CA GLN A 831 -44.37 -118.50 -37.48
C GLN A 831 -45.23 -118.61 -36.22
N ASP A 832 -45.53 -119.86 -35.84
CA ASP A 832 -45.98 -120.25 -34.51
C ASP A 832 -44.91 -119.91 -33.46
N LEU A 833 -45.30 -119.09 -32.49
CA LEU A 833 -44.81 -118.91 -31.12
C LEU A 833 -43.32 -119.20 -30.83
N LEU A 834 -42.57 -118.16 -30.44
CA LEU A 834 -41.28 -118.30 -29.77
C LEU A 834 -41.25 -117.53 -28.43
N HIS A 835 -40.61 -118.20 -27.48
CA HIS A 835 -40.74 -118.19 -26.02
C HIS A 835 -40.54 -116.82 -25.31
N PRO A 836 -41.22 -116.52 -24.18
CA PRO A 836 -41.21 -115.21 -23.51
C PRO A 836 -39.88 -114.78 -22.86
N PHE A 837 -38.85 -115.63 -22.86
CA PHE A 837 -37.66 -115.46 -22.01
C PHE A 837 -36.34 -115.41 -22.78
N ALA A 838 -36.38 -115.17 -24.10
CA ALA A 838 -35.19 -114.94 -24.90
C ALA A 838 -34.57 -113.56 -24.61
N GLY A 839 -33.41 -113.53 -23.94
CA GLY A 839 -32.58 -112.32 -23.77
C GLY A 839 -32.34 -111.80 -22.35
N LEU A 840 -32.78 -112.52 -21.30
CA LEU A 840 -32.52 -112.16 -19.90
C LEU A 840 -31.16 -112.67 -19.40
N GLY A 841 -30.45 -111.86 -18.61
CA GLY A 841 -29.10 -112.18 -18.10
C GLY A 841 -29.09 -113.17 -16.92
N PRO A 842 -27.95 -113.81 -16.59
CA PRO A 842 -27.88 -114.87 -15.59
C PRO A 842 -28.37 -114.43 -14.20
N LYS A 843 -27.95 -113.25 -13.72
CA LYS A 843 -28.37 -112.69 -12.42
C LYS A 843 -29.85 -112.30 -12.38
N GLU A 844 -30.42 -111.93 -13.52
CA GLU A 844 -31.84 -111.56 -13.61
C GLU A 844 -32.73 -112.80 -13.68
N LEU A 845 -32.27 -113.87 -14.32
CA LEU A 845 -32.95 -115.17 -14.32
C LEU A 845 -32.91 -115.81 -12.92
N ASP A 846 -31.78 -115.73 -12.21
CA ASP A 846 -31.67 -116.23 -10.83
C ASP A 846 -32.57 -115.44 -9.86
N ALA A 847 -32.65 -114.11 -10.00
CA ALA A 847 -33.58 -113.29 -9.22
C ALA A 847 -35.05 -113.62 -9.52
N ARG A 848 -35.38 -113.87 -10.80
CA ARG A 848 -36.74 -114.24 -11.24
C ARG A 848 -37.15 -115.60 -10.70
N ILE A 849 -36.24 -116.58 -10.68
CA ILE A 849 -36.46 -117.90 -10.08
C ILE A 849 -36.83 -117.72 -8.61
N HIS A 850 -36.07 -116.91 -7.87
CA HIS A 850 -36.34 -116.68 -6.45
C HIS A 850 -37.67 -115.94 -6.20
N GLU A 851 -38.04 -114.98 -7.05
CA GLU A 851 -39.34 -114.30 -6.98
C GLU A 851 -40.51 -115.25 -7.27
N ILE A 852 -40.39 -116.12 -8.28
CA ILE A 852 -41.43 -117.09 -8.64
C ILE A 852 -41.57 -118.14 -7.53
N GLU A 853 -40.47 -118.60 -6.95
CA GLU A 853 -40.48 -119.51 -5.78
C GLU A 853 -41.20 -118.89 -4.58
N GLN A 854 -40.88 -117.64 -4.21
CA GLN A 854 -41.59 -116.93 -3.14
C GLN A 854 -43.08 -116.72 -3.47
N ALA A 855 -43.41 -116.42 -4.72
CA ALA A 855 -44.79 -116.24 -5.16
C ALA A 855 -45.60 -117.54 -5.08
N ILE A 856 -44.98 -118.69 -5.40
CA ILE A 856 -45.59 -120.01 -5.22
C ILE A 856 -45.85 -120.28 -3.74
N GLU A 857 -44.89 -119.97 -2.86
CA GLU A 857 -45.02 -120.17 -1.41
C GLU A 857 -46.18 -119.34 -0.83
N VAL A 858 -46.30 -118.07 -1.26
CA VAL A 858 -47.40 -117.19 -0.87
C VAL A 858 -48.74 -117.69 -1.42
N ALA A 859 -48.81 -118.10 -2.69
CA ALA A 859 -50.04 -118.61 -3.30
C ALA A 859 -50.50 -119.94 -2.66
N ALA A 860 -49.56 -120.80 -2.25
CA ALA A 860 -49.82 -122.04 -1.53
C ALA A 860 -50.42 -121.76 -0.14
N SER A 861 -49.87 -120.78 0.59
CA SER A 861 -50.40 -120.37 1.91
C SER A 861 -51.84 -119.84 1.84
N LYS A 862 -52.23 -119.23 0.71
CA LYS A 862 -53.58 -118.69 0.45
C LYS A 862 -54.55 -119.70 -0.18
N LYS A 863 -54.14 -120.97 -0.34
CA LYS A 863 -54.93 -122.07 -0.94
C LYS A 863 -55.42 -121.80 -2.38
N GLN A 864 -54.67 -121.03 -3.17
CA GLN A 864 -55.00 -120.72 -4.57
C GLN A 864 -54.31 -121.69 -5.53
N PHE A 865 -54.84 -122.92 -5.60
CA PHE A 865 -54.17 -124.05 -6.27
C PHE A 865 -53.95 -123.88 -7.79
N GLU A 866 -54.87 -123.23 -8.50
CA GLU A 866 -54.71 -122.98 -9.94
C GLU A 866 -53.54 -122.02 -10.24
N VAL A 867 -53.35 -121.02 -9.38
CA VAL A 867 -52.26 -120.03 -9.51
C VAL A 867 -50.91 -120.67 -9.16
N CYS A 868 -50.87 -121.55 -8.15
CA CYS A 868 -49.66 -122.35 -7.90
C CYS A 868 -49.29 -123.21 -9.11
N SER A 869 -50.25 -123.88 -9.75
CA SER A 869 -49.95 -124.74 -10.90
C SER A 869 -49.44 -123.96 -12.12
N SER A 870 -49.92 -122.74 -12.36
CA SER A 870 -49.39 -121.91 -13.45
C SER A 870 -48.00 -121.37 -13.13
N LEU A 871 -47.78 -120.90 -11.90
CA LEU A 871 -46.48 -120.40 -11.46
C LEU A 871 -45.42 -121.51 -11.43
N GLN A 872 -45.80 -122.76 -11.11
CA GLN A 872 -44.89 -123.90 -11.18
C GLN A 872 -44.42 -124.16 -12.61
N LYS A 873 -45.31 -124.05 -13.61
CA LYS A 873 -44.93 -124.16 -15.03
C LYS A 873 -44.01 -123.03 -15.49
N ASP A 874 -44.26 -121.81 -15.01
CA ASP A 874 -43.39 -120.67 -15.31
C ASP A 874 -42.02 -120.82 -14.62
N LEU A 875 -41.97 -121.37 -13.40
CA LEU A 875 -40.72 -121.69 -12.71
C LEU A 875 -39.90 -122.71 -13.51
N ASP A 876 -40.52 -123.81 -13.94
CA ASP A 876 -39.85 -124.85 -14.74
C ASP A 876 -39.31 -124.27 -16.07
N ALA A 877 -40.11 -123.44 -16.74
CA ALA A 877 -39.70 -122.77 -17.97
C ALA A 877 -38.55 -121.75 -17.76
N THR A 878 -38.50 -121.10 -16.59
CA THR A 878 -37.44 -120.13 -16.24
C THR A 878 -36.15 -120.85 -15.82
N LEU A 879 -36.26 -121.99 -15.13
CA LEU A 879 -35.13 -122.87 -14.81
C LEU A 879 -34.50 -123.46 -16.08
N ASP A 880 -35.30 -123.87 -17.05
CA ASP A 880 -34.79 -124.34 -18.34
C ASP A 880 -34.14 -123.22 -19.17
N ALA A 881 -34.64 -121.98 -19.08
CA ALA A 881 -33.99 -120.81 -19.69
C ALA A 881 -32.64 -120.48 -19.02
N ARG A 882 -32.52 -120.64 -17.69
CA ARG A 882 -31.27 -120.41 -16.96
C ARG A 882 -30.17 -121.41 -17.32
N ARG A 883 -30.51 -122.65 -17.63
CA ARG A 883 -29.56 -123.68 -18.10
C ARG A 883 -28.87 -123.32 -19.42
N LEU A 884 -29.46 -122.43 -20.22
CA LEU A 884 -28.97 -122.04 -21.55
C LEU A 884 -28.05 -120.79 -21.53
N VAL A 885 -27.96 -120.03 -20.42
CA VAL A 885 -27.15 -118.80 -20.30
C VAL A 885 -26.00 -119.03 -19.30
N ARG A 886 -24.75 -119.09 -19.79
CA ARG A 886 -23.53 -119.48 -19.01
C ARG A 886 -22.55 -118.32 -18.82
N THR A 887 -21.81 -118.30 -17.71
CA THR A 887 -20.81 -117.25 -17.42
C THR A 887 -19.39 -117.62 -17.88
N PRO A 888 -18.51 -116.64 -18.19
CA PRO A 888 -17.10 -116.86 -18.54
C PRO A 888 -16.34 -117.87 -17.68
N LYS A 889 -16.46 -117.74 -16.35
CA LYS A 889 -15.74 -118.58 -15.38
C LYS A 889 -16.27 -120.02 -15.32
N GLU A 890 -17.56 -120.23 -15.58
CA GLU A 890 -18.17 -121.57 -15.63
C GLU A 890 -17.79 -122.31 -16.92
N VAL A 891 -17.65 -121.60 -18.03
CA VAL A 891 -17.19 -122.16 -19.31
C VAL A 891 -15.71 -122.51 -19.26
N ASP A 892 -14.87 -121.67 -18.65
CA ASP A 892 -13.43 -121.94 -18.50
C ASP A 892 -13.17 -123.21 -17.65
N ALA A 893 -13.90 -123.39 -16.54
CA ALA A 893 -13.77 -124.58 -15.69
C ALA A 893 -14.22 -125.89 -16.37
N GLU A 894 -15.25 -125.83 -17.24
CA GLU A 894 -15.77 -127.00 -17.96
C GLU A 894 -14.87 -127.38 -19.15
N ILE A 895 -14.22 -126.39 -19.80
CA ILE A 895 -13.18 -126.64 -20.81
C ILE A 895 -12.02 -127.42 -20.18
N ASP A 896 -11.49 -126.97 -19.04
CA ASP A 896 -10.38 -127.64 -18.36
C ASP A 896 -10.70 -129.10 -18.00
N GLN A 897 -11.93 -129.34 -17.53
CA GLN A 897 -12.38 -130.69 -17.17
C GLN A 897 -12.55 -131.62 -18.38
N LEU A 898 -13.06 -131.09 -19.52
CA LEU A 898 -13.19 -131.85 -20.75
C LEU A 898 -11.85 -132.12 -21.45
N VAL A 899 -10.85 -131.22 -21.32
CA VAL A 899 -9.47 -131.49 -21.76
C VAL A 899 -8.92 -132.71 -21.02
N ALA A 900 -9.04 -132.72 -19.68
CA ALA A 900 -8.56 -133.82 -18.86
C ALA A 900 -9.25 -135.16 -19.18
N ASP A 901 -10.57 -135.15 -19.42
CA ASP A 901 -11.31 -136.36 -19.80
C ASP A 901 -10.94 -136.87 -21.21
N MET A 902 -10.64 -135.97 -22.15
CA MET A 902 -10.16 -136.35 -23.49
C MET A 902 -8.81 -137.06 -23.43
N GLU A 903 -7.86 -136.54 -22.65
CA GLU A 903 -6.55 -137.16 -22.46
C GLU A 903 -6.66 -138.55 -21.83
N ARG A 904 -7.57 -138.72 -20.86
CA ARG A 904 -7.83 -140.00 -20.21
C ARG A 904 -8.44 -141.04 -21.16
N LEU A 905 -9.39 -140.65 -22.02
CA LEU A 905 -10.05 -141.55 -22.97
C LEU A 905 -9.14 -141.95 -24.13
N ALA A 906 -8.27 -141.04 -24.58
CA ALA A 906 -7.24 -141.34 -25.59
C ALA A 906 -6.27 -142.43 -25.10
N ALA A 907 -5.86 -142.38 -23.82
CA ALA A 907 -5.01 -143.39 -23.20
C ALA A 907 -5.65 -144.79 -23.14
N GLN A 908 -6.98 -144.88 -23.04
CA GLN A 908 -7.73 -146.15 -22.96
C GLN A 908 -8.06 -146.76 -24.34
N LYS A 909 -7.55 -146.20 -25.44
CA LYS A 909 -7.83 -146.61 -26.84
C LYS A 909 -9.33 -146.64 -27.20
N LYS A 910 -10.17 -145.92 -26.45
CA LYS A 910 -11.61 -145.74 -26.73
C LYS A 910 -11.83 -144.55 -27.66
N PHE A 911 -11.32 -144.65 -28.88
CA PHE A 911 -11.29 -143.54 -29.83
C PHE A 911 -12.67 -143.02 -30.26
N ALA A 912 -13.71 -143.87 -30.22
CA ALA A 912 -15.08 -143.46 -30.50
C ALA A 912 -15.61 -142.45 -29.46
N GLU A 913 -15.33 -142.66 -28.17
CA GLU A 913 -15.75 -141.74 -27.09
C GLU A 913 -14.91 -140.45 -27.09
N CYS A 914 -13.63 -140.54 -27.45
CA CYS A 914 -12.72 -139.40 -27.52
C CYS A 914 -13.11 -138.37 -28.60
N SER A 915 -13.60 -138.83 -29.76
CA SER A 915 -14.08 -137.95 -30.83
C SER A 915 -15.30 -137.12 -30.41
N VAL A 916 -16.16 -137.66 -29.55
CA VAL A 916 -17.34 -136.96 -29.02
C VAL A 916 -16.94 -135.86 -28.03
N VAL A 917 -15.96 -136.12 -27.16
CA VAL A 917 -15.44 -135.11 -26.22
C VAL A 917 -14.70 -134.00 -26.96
N GLN A 918 -13.89 -134.34 -27.97
CA GLN A 918 -13.16 -133.35 -28.78
C GLN A 918 -14.10 -132.37 -29.49
N SER A 919 -15.23 -132.86 -30.01
CA SER A 919 -16.25 -132.02 -30.64
C SER A 919 -16.94 -131.08 -29.64
N LYS A 920 -17.17 -131.53 -28.40
CA LYS A 920 -17.71 -130.68 -27.32
C LYS A 920 -16.71 -129.63 -26.84
N LEU A 921 -15.43 -129.97 -26.74
CA LEU A 921 -14.37 -129.06 -26.33
C LEU A 921 -14.22 -127.89 -27.32
N ALA A 922 -14.18 -128.19 -28.62
CA ALA A 922 -14.03 -127.18 -29.66
C ALA A 922 -15.18 -126.16 -29.67
N ALA A 923 -16.42 -126.65 -29.46
CA ALA A 923 -17.59 -125.78 -29.41
C ALA A 923 -17.60 -124.83 -28.19
N LEU A 924 -17.12 -125.28 -27.02
CA LEU A 924 -17.04 -124.43 -25.82
C LEU A 924 -15.91 -123.39 -25.90
N GLN A 925 -14.76 -123.75 -26.50
CA GLN A 925 -13.64 -122.82 -26.70
C GLN A 925 -13.98 -121.67 -27.67
N GLU A 926 -14.72 -121.96 -28.74
CA GLU A 926 -15.18 -120.93 -29.70
C GLU A 926 -16.20 -119.97 -29.06
N PHE A 927 -17.03 -120.47 -28.14
CA PHE A 927 -18.00 -119.65 -27.41
C PHE A 927 -17.32 -118.66 -26.43
N ARG A 928 -16.17 -119.01 -25.86
CA ARG A 928 -15.42 -118.15 -24.92
C ARG A 928 -14.79 -116.92 -25.57
N LEU A 929 -14.35 -117.03 -26.83
CA LEU A 929 -13.61 -115.96 -27.52
C LEU A 929 -14.45 -114.70 -27.82
N ASN A 930 -15.78 -114.80 -27.77
CA ASN A 930 -16.71 -113.77 -28.25
C ASN A 930 -17.42 -112.97 -27.13
N MET A 931 -16.90 -112.94 -25.89
CA MET A 931 -17.48 -112.16 -24.77
C MET A 931 -16.70 -110.84 -24.46
N PRO A 932 -17.38 -109.68 -24.22
CA PRO A 932 -16.76 -108.35 -23.97
C PRO A 932 -16.33 -108.05 -22.50
N GLU A 933 -15.39 -107.11 -22.28
CA GLU A 933 -14.68 -106.78 -21.01
C GLU A 933 -15.20 -105.48 -20.32
N ASP A 934 -15.20 -105.39 -18.97
CA ASP A 934 -15.77 -104.29 -18.17
C ASP A 934 -14.70 -103.41 -17.46
N LEU A 935 -14.66 -102.11 -17.78
CA LEU A 935 -13.58 -101.16 -17.40
C LEU A 935 -13.67 -100.61 -15.96
N ASN A 936 -14.80 -100.78 -15.25
CA ASN A 936 -14.94 -100.28 -13.87
C ASN A 936 -14.24 -101.18 -12.84
N GLU A 937 -13.92 -102.42 -13.23
CA GLU A 937 -13.27 -103.42 -12.37
C GLU A 937 -11.73 -103.28 -12.30
N LEU A 938 -11.09 -102.42 -13.12
CA LEU A 938 -9.63 -102.20 -13.07
C LEU A 938 -9.17 -101.39 -11.84
N GLU A 939 -8.02 -101.78 -11.29
CA GLU A 939 -7.38 -101.11 -10.14
C GLU A 939 -6.63 -99.82 -10.52
N SER A 940 -6.36 -98.96 -9.53
CA SER A 940 -5.71 -97.65 -9.74
C SER A 940 -4.34 -97.75 -10.42
N HIS A 941 -3.55 -98.76 -10.09
CA HIS A 941 -2.22 -98.97 -10.68
C HIS A 941 -2.26 -99.46 -12.14
N GLU A 942 -3.29 -100.22 -12.53
CA GLU A 942 -3.51 -100.68 -13.91
C GLU A 942 -4.02 -99.55 -14.80
N LEU A 943 -4.89 -98.69 -14.24
CA LEU A 943 -5.31 -97.45 -14.87
C LEU A 943 -4.11 -96.52 -15.11
N ASP A 944 -3.19 -96.38 -14.15
CA ASP A 944 -1.98 -95.56 -14.30
C ASP A 944 -1.00 -96.13 -15.33
N ALA A 945 -0.92 -97.46 -15.48
CA ALA A 945 -0.15 -98.10 -16.55
C ALA A 945 -0.77 -97.82 -17.94
N ARG A 946 -2.11 -97.90 -18.07
CA ARG A 946 -2.81 -97.59 -19.31
C ARG A 946 -2.75 -96.10 -19.68
N ILE A 947 -2.86 -95.21 -18.71
CA ILE A 947 -2.71 -93.75 -18.89
C ILE A 947 -1.30 -93.44 -19.41
N ARG A 948 -0.26 -94.09 -18.88
CA ARG A 948 1.12 -93.92 -19.39
C ARG A 948 1.27 -94.44 -20.81
N SER A 949 0.75 -95.63 -21.12
CA SER A 949 0.78 -96.20 -22.47
C SER A 949 0.10 -95.28 -23.50
N ILE A 950 -1.08 -94.74 -23.19
CA ILE A 950 -1.81 -93.86 -24.11
C ILE A 950 -1.12 -92.50 -24.24
N ASN A 951 -0.51 -91.97 -23.18
CA ASN A 951 0.29 -90.75 -23.26
C ASN A 951 1.52 -90.92 -24.19
N GLU A 952 2.22 -92.05 -24.11
CA GLU A 952 3.32 -92.37 -25.02
C GLU A 952 2.84 -92.49 -26.48
N GLU A 953 1.67 -93.11 -26.69
CA GLU A 953 1.05 -93.18 -28.03
C GLU A 953 0.64 -91.80 -28.56
N ILE A 954 0.16 -90.89 -27.71
CA ILE A 954 -0.17 -89.51 -28.09
C ILE A 954 1.10 -88.73 -28.45
N VAL A 955 2.19 -88.86 -27.68
CA VAL A 955 3.48 -88.22 -28.01
C VAL A 955 4.01 -88.73 -29.35
N LYS A 956 3.91 -90.04 -29.60
CA LYS A 956 4.29 -90.65 -30.87
C LYS A 956 3.41 -90.20 -32.03
N ALA A 957 2.09 -90.14 -31.83
CA ALA A 957 1.13 -89.66 -32.84
C ALA A 957 1.29 -88.15 -33.13
N MET A 958 1.67 -87.35 -32.14
CA MET A 958 2.00 -85.92 -32.31
C MET A 958 3.30 -85.74 -33.10
N ALA A 959 4.34 -86.53 -32.82
CA ALA A 959 5.58 -86.52 -33.61
C ALA A 959 5.32 -86.91 -35.08
N ASP A 960 4.41 -87.87 -35.30
CA ASP A 960 4.00 -88.35 -36.63
C ASP A 960 2.93 -87.47 -37.32
N ARG A 961 2.55 -86.32 -36.73
CA ARG A 961 1.55 -85.36 -37.25
C ARG A 961 0.16 -85.96 -37.54
N LYS A 962 -0.23 -87.03 -36.83
CA LYS A 962 -1.56 -87.66 -36.94
C LYS A 962 -2.56 -87.04 -35.96
N PHE A 963 -3.01 -85.83 -36.27
CA PHE A 963 -3.82 -85.01 -35.36
C PHE A 963 -5.22 -85.60 -35.04
N GLU A 964 -5.84 -86.31 -35.97
CA GLU A 964 -7.16 -86.93 -35.77
C GLU A 964 -7.09 -88.14 -34.83
N LEU A 965 -6.02 -88.93 -34.93
CA LEU A 965 -5.72 -90.01 -33.98
C LEU A 965 -5.31 -89.46 -32.60
N CYS A 966 -4.58 -88.33 -32.57
CA CYS A 966 -4.31 -87.63 -31.30
C CYS A 966 -5.61 -87.21 -30.62
N GLY A 967 -6.59 -86.70 -31.37
CA GLY A 967 -7.91 -86.36 -30.80
C GLY A 967 -8.63 -87.56 -30.19
N GLN A 968 -8.68 -88.70 -30.90
CA GLN A 968 -9.33 -89.92 -30.40
C GLN A 968 -8.60 -90.55 -29.21
N LEU A 969 -7.27 -90.52 -29.20
CA LEU A 969 -6.47 -90.98 -28.06
C LEU A 969 -6.59 -90.02 -26.88
N GLN A 970 -6.69 -88.71 -27.13
CA GLN A 970 -6.93 -87.71 -26.09
C GLN A 970 -8.30 -87.91 -25.44
N ASP A 971 -9.36 -88.18 -26.21
CA ASP A 971 -10.69 -88.47 -25.66
C ASP A 971 -10.69 -89.76 -24.80
N LYS A 972 -9.97 -90.81 -25.23
CA LYS A 972 -9.79 -92.04 -24.44
C LYS A 972 -8.97 -91.79 -23.18
N LEU A 973 -7.90 -91.00 -23.28
CA LEU A 973 -7.06 -90.60 -22.15
C LEU A 973 -7.88 -89.82 -21.14
N ASP A 974 -8.68 -88.85 -21.59
CA ASP A 974 -9.53 -88.02 -20.76
C ASP A 974 -10.57 -88.88 -20.03
N THR A 975 -11.15 -89.89 -20.70
CA THR A 975 -12.09 -90.84 -20.09
C THR A 975 -11.41 -91.67 -18.99
N LEU A 976 -10.20 -92.19 -19.24
CA LEU A 976 -9.43 -92.95 -18.24
C LEU A 976 -8.94 -92.07 -17.08
N GLN A 977 -8.50 -90.85 -17.35
CA GLN A 977 -8.10 -89.87 -16.34
C GLN A 977 -9.30 -89.42 -15.49
N GLN A 978 -10.48 -89.30 -16.08
CA GLN A 978 -11.70 -88.96 -15.35
C GLN A 978 -12.09 -90.09 -14.40
N VAL A 979 -12.01 -91.35 -14.83
CA VAL A 979 -12.19 -92.52 -13.95
C VAL A 979 -11.10 -92.56 -12.87
N ARG A 980 -9.82 -92.31 -13.21
CA ARG A 980 -8.71 -92.29 -12.24
C ARG A 980 -8.85 -91.18 -11.18
N LYS A 981 -9.35 -89.98 -11.56
CA LYS A 981 -9.65 -88.87 -10.64
C LYS A 981 -10.70 -89.23 -9.59
N THR A 982 -11.58 -90.19 -9.86
CA THR A 982 -12.53 -90.69 -8.85
C THR A 982 -11.91 -91.67 -7.85
N LYS A 983 -10.70 -92.15 -8.11
CA LYS A 983 -9.97 -93.14 -7.28
C LYS A 983 -8.65 -92.60 -6.68
N GLN A 984 -8.51 -91.28 -6.46
CA GLN A 984 -7.31 -90.68 -5.83
C GLN A 984 -7.23 -90.96 -4.32
N THR A 985 -6.03 -91.17 -3.77
CA THR A 985 -5.87 -91.45 -2.33
C THR A 985 -5.78 -90.18 -1.48
N PRO A 986 -6.06 -90.25 -0.16
CA PRO A 986 -5.98 -89.10 0.73
C PRO A 986 -4.56 -88.52 0.85
N GLU A 987 -3.51 -89.36 0.81
CA GLU A 987 -2.13 -88.87 0.87
C GLU A 987 -1.74 -88.08 -0.38
N GLU A 988 -2.20 -88.50 -1.56
CA GLU A 988 -1.97 -87.80 -2.83
C GLU A 988 -2.62 -86.40 -2.83
N LEU A 989 -3.85 -86.30 -2.30
CA LEU A 989 -4.56 -85.02 -2.15
C LEU A 989 -3.90 -84.09 -1.13
N GLN A 990 -3.33 -84.62 -0.04
CA GLN A 990 -2.60 -83.82 0.95
C GLN A 990 -1.27 -83.28 0.40
N ALA A 991 -0.55 -84.08 -0.41
CA ALA A 991 0.67 -83.63 -1.07
C ALA A 991 0.39 -82.48 -2.07
N GLU A 992 -0.74 -82.54 -2.79
CA GLU A 992 -1.16 -81.48 -3.72
C GLU A 992 -1.55 -80.18 -2.99
N VAL A 993 -2.15 -80.27 -1.80
CA VAL A 993 -2.41 -79.09 -0.95
C VAL A 993 -1.10 -78.46 -0.45
N TYR A 994 -0.10 -79.29 -0.10
CA TYR A 994 1.20 -78.79 0.36
C TYR A 994 1.97 -78.04 -0.73
N THR A 995 2.00 -78.57 -1.97
CA THR A 995 2.68 -77.91 -3.09
C THR A 995 2.02 -76.59 -3.46
N LEU A 996 0.70 -76.52 -3.50
CA LEU A 996 -0.05 -75.28 -3.77
C LEU A 996 0.14 -74.23 -2.67
N ASN A 997 0.16 -74.63 -1.39
CA ASN A 997 0.46 -73.71 -0.27
C ASN A 997 1.89 -73.15 -0.34
N THR A 998 2.85 -73.96 -0.78
CA THR A 998 4.23 -73.52 -0.96
C THR A 998 4.35 -72.51 -2.11
N ALA A 999 3.66 -72.78 -3.22
CA ALA A 999 3.60 -71.87 -4.37
C ALA A 999 2.89 -70.53 -4.03
N LEU A 1000 1.83 -70.58 -3.21
CA LEU A 1000 1.15 -69.39 -2.72
C LEU A 1000 2.09 -68.52 -1.87
N SER A 1001 2.87 -69.15 -0.99
CA SER A 1001 3.83 -68.44 -0.14
C SER A 1001 4.94 -67.77 -0.96
N GLN A 1002 5.44 -68.43 -2.01
CA GLN A 1002 6.41 -67.83 -2.94
C GLN A 1002 5.83 -66.66 -3.73
N ALA A 1003 4.60 -66.79 -4.24
CA ALA A 1003 3.91 -65.72 -4.97
C ALA A 1003 3.61 -64.49 -4.07
N MET A 1004 3.35 -64.71 -2.77
CA MET A 1004 3.20 -63.64 -1.79
C MET A 1004 4.51 -62.90 -1.53
N GLN A 1005 5.65 -63.60 -1.46
CA GLN A 1005 6.97 -62.98 -1.30
C GLN A 1005 7.39 -62.16 -2.53
N SER A 1006 7.04 -62.60 -3.74
CA SER A 1006 7.32 -61.86 -4.98
C SER A 1006 6.32 -60.73 -5.27
N LYS A 1007 5.33 -60.49 -4.39
CA LYS A 1007 4.27 -59.46 -4.52
C LYS A 1007 3.41 -59.61 -5.80
N GLU A 1008 3.24 -60.83 -6.31
CA GLU A 1008 2.33 -61.14 -7.43
C GLU A 1008 0.90 -61.41 -6.92
N PHE A 1009 0.17 -60.35 -6.57
CA PHE A 1009 -1.13 -60.46 -5.89
C PHE A 1009 -2.22 -61.17 -6.70
N ASP A 1010 -2.25 -60.99 -8.03
CA ASP A 1010 -3.25 -61.66 -8.89
C ASP A 1010 -3.04 -63.18 -8.96
N LYS A 1011 -1.77 -63.62 -8.95
CA LYS A 1011 -1.40 -65.04 -8.96
C LYS A 1011 -1.70 -65.70 -7.62
N CYS A 1012 -1.56 -64.96 -6.52
CA CYS A 1012 -1.99 -65.41 -5.19
C CYS A 1012 -3.50 -65.72 -5.17
N ALA A 1013 -4.32 -64.85 -5.76
CA ALA A 1013 -5.77 -65.06 -5.82
C ALA A 1013 -6.15 -66.31 -6.63
N GLN A 1014 -5.47 -66.58 -7.76
CA GLN A 1014 -5.70 -67.80 -8.55
C GLN A 1014 -5.28 -69.07 -7.82
N ILE A 1015 -4.12 -69.08 -7.17
CA ILE A 1015 -3.63 -70.24 -6.42
C ILE A 1015 -4.55 -70.52 -5.22
N GLN A 1016 -5.01 -69.47 -4.53
CA GLN A 1016 -5.96 -69.61 -3.41
C GLN A 1016 -7.27 -70.28 -3.85
N ALA A 1017 -7.83 -69.89 -5.00
CA ALA A 1017 -9.05 -70.50 -5.52
C ALA A 1017 -8.88 -72.00 -5.88
N GLN A 1018 -7.70 -72.40 -6.37
CA GLN A 1018 -7.39 -73.81 -6.63
C GLN A 1018 -7.24 -74.60 -5.33
N LEU A 1019 -6.61 -74.00 -4.31
CA LEU A 1019 -6.45 -74.60 -2.98
C LEU A 1019 -7.80 -74.96 -2.36
N ASP A 1020 -8.77 -74.04 -2.43
CA ASP A 1020 -10.10 -74.23 -1.86
C ASP A 1020 -10.84 -75.43 -2.49
N VAL A 1021 -10.68 -75.64 -3.81
CA VAL A 1021 -11.30 -76.79 -4.52
C VAL A 1021 -10.69 -78.11 -4.08
N VAL A 1022 -9.36 -78.20 -4.00
CA VAL A 1022 -8.67 -79.43 -3.59
C VAL A 1022 -8.95 -79.74 -2.11
N GLN A 1023 -8.96 -78.73 -1.25
CA GLN A 1023 -9.34 -78.87 0.16
C GLN A 1023 -10.78 -79.36 0.33
N SER A 1024 -11.72 -78.92 -0.52
CA SER A 1024 -13.10 -79.41 -0.50
C SER A 1024 -13.23 -80.90 -0.87
N ARG A 1025 -12.36 -81.40 -1.77
CA ARG A 1025 -12.32 -82.83 -2.15
C ARG A 1025 -11.68 -83.67 -1.07
N LEU A 1026 -10.56 -83.21 -0.52
CA LEU A 1026 -9.92 -83.84 0.64
C LEU A 1026 -10.94 -83.97 1.78
N ALA A 1027 -11.66 -82.89 2.11
CA ALA A 1027 -12.70 -82.88 3.13
C ALA A 1027 -13.79 -83.96 2.89
N LYS A 1028 -14.26 -84.14 1.64
CA LYS A 1028 -15.24 -85.16 1.28
C LYS A 1028 -14.72 -86.60 1.43
N VAL A 1029 -13.46 -86.85 1.10
CA VAL A 1029 -12.83 -88.17 1.26
C VAL A 1029 -12.56 -88.48 2.73
N THR A 1030 -12.15 -87.49 3.54
CA THR A 1030 -12.00 -87.64 5.00
C THR A 1030 -13.33 -87.78 5.75
N LEU A 1031 -14.44 -87.24 5.22
CA LEU A 1031 -15.80 -87.35 5.80
C LEU A 1031 -16.46 -88.73 5.60
N HIS A 1032 -15.86 -89.63 4.82
CA HIS A 1032 -16.31 -91.03 4.64
C HIS A 1032 -15.37 -92.05 5.30
N SER A 1033 -14.42 -91.59 6.10
CA SER A 1033 -13.63 -92.46 6.99
C SER A 1033 -14.38 -92.63 8.32
N PRO A 1034 -14.70 -93.86 8.78
CA PRO A 1034 -15.43 -94.07 10.02
C PRO A 1034 -14.61 -93.56 11.24
N PRO A 1035 -15.25 -92.98 12.27
CA PRO A 1035 -14.56 -92.50 13.46
C PRO A 1035 -13.96 -93.67 14.28
N PRO A 1036 -12.80 -93.49 14.94
CA PRO A 1036 -12.29 -94.47 15.88
C PRO A 1036 -13.25 -94.63 17.07
N ALA A 1037 -13.39 -95.86 17.56
CA ALA A 1037 -14.38 -96.28 18.56
C ALA A 1037 -14.37 -95.42 19.85
N PRO A 1038 -15.54 -95.18 20.48
CA PRO A 1038 -15.65 -94.35 21.69
C PRO A 1038 -15.20 -95.09 22.96
N ALA A 1039 -14.44 -94.40 23.82
CA ALA A 1039 -14.27 -94.77 25.21
C ALA A 1039 -15.53 -94.35 26.02
N VAL A 1040 -16.14 -95.34 26.66
CA VAL A 1040 -17.31 -95.30 27.57
C VAL A 1040 -16.88 -94.55 28.87
N THR A 1041 -17.64 -93.68 29.56
CA THR A 1041 -18.92 -93.92 30.28
C THR A 1041 -19.50 -92.64 30.93
N ALA A 1042 -20.85 -92.58 30.98
CA ALA A 1042 -21.79 -91.96 31.95
C ALA A 1042 -21.69 -90.44 32.28
N ILE A 1043 -22.60 -89.53 31.90
CA ILE A 1043 -24.08 -89.39 32.02
C ILE A 1043 -24.59 -89.25 33.47
N VAL A 1044 -25.08 -88.05 33.82
CA VAL A 1044 -26.36 -87.83 34.54
C VAL A 1044 -27.05 -86.59 33.94
N ALA A 1045 -28.36 -86.73 33.74
CA ALA A 1045 -29.26 -85.85 32.99
C ALA A 1045 -30.07 -84.89 33.92
N PRO A 1046 -30.86 -83.96 33.34
CA PRO A 1046 -31.38 -82.70 33.93
C PRO A 1046 -32.77 -82.87 34.57
N PRO A 1047 -33.49 -81.80 35.01
CA PRO A 1047 -34.50 -81.13 34.15
C PRO A 1047 -34.73 -79.62 34.50
N ALA A 1048 -35.06 -78.70 33.57
CA ALA A 1048 -36.31 -78.41 32.87
C ALA A 1048 -37.24 -77.36 33.52
N THR A 1049 -37.88 -76.59 32.62
CA THR A 1049 -39.16 -75.86 32.72
C THR A 1049 -39.19 -74.44 33.30
N GLY A 1050 -39.98 -73.58 32.62
CA GLY A 1050 -40.82 -72.59 33.31
C GLY A 1050 -40.98 -71.24 32.61
N GLY A 1051 -42.04 -71.12 31.80
CA GLY A 1051 -42.44 -69.91 31.06
C GLY A 1051 -42.75 -68.64 31.88
N GLY A 1052 -43.07 -67.55 31.16
CA GLY A 1052 -43.99 -66.52 31.67
C GLY A 1052 -43.67 -65.05 31.35
N ASN A 1053 -44.27 -64.55 30.26
CA ASN A 1053 -45.09 -63.33 30.18
C ASN A 1053 -44.58 -61.91 30.57
N VAL A 1054 -44.81 -60.99 29.62
CA VAL A 1054 -45.51 -59.67 29.75
C VAL A 1054 -44.70 -58.36 29.88
N ARG A 1055 -44.84 -57.56 28.80
CA ARG A 1055 -45.02 -56.09 28.65
C ARG A 1055 -43.90 -55.06 28.91
N VAL A 1056 -44.03 -54.00 28.07
CA VAL A 1056 -43.68 -52.57 28.22
C VAL A 1056 -42.46 -52.10 27.40
N ALA A 1057 -42.73 -51.29 26.37
CA ALA A 1057 -41.80 -50.40 25.63
C ALA A 1057 -41.58 -49.08 26.42
N PRO A 1058 -40.85 -48.03 25.97
CA PRO A 1058 -40.00 -47.84 24.79
C PRO A 1058 -38.65 -47.10 25.09
N GLY A 1059 -37.90 -46.74 24.02
CA GLY A 1059 -36.86 -45.71 24.04
C GLY A 1059 -35.45 -46.27 23.79
N GLY A 1060 -34.63 -45.85 22.83
CA GLY A 1060 -34.66 -44.62 22.04
C GLY A 1060 -33.38 -43.81 22.30
N VAL A 1061 -32.38 -44.02 21.44
CA VAL A 1061 -31.44 -43.00 20.93
C VAL A 1061 -30.48 -42.35 21.94
N ASN A 1062 -29.20 -42.74 21.86
CA ASN A 1062 -28.19 -42.03 21.06
C ASN A 1062 -27.03 -42.97 20.71
#